data_AF-A0A2D7HI98-F1
#
_entry.id   AF-A0A2D7HI98-F1
#
_cell.length_a   1.000
_cell.length_b   1.000
_cell.length_c   1.000
_cell.angle_alpha   90.00
_cell.angle_beta   90.00
_cell.angle_gamma   90.00
#
_symmetry.space_group_name_H-M   'P 1'
#
loop_
_entity.id
_entity.type
_entity.pdbx_description
1 polymer ?
#
loop_
_entity_poly.entity_id
_entity_poly.type
_entity_poly.pdbx_seq_one_letter_code
_entity_poly.pdbx_strand_id
1 'polypeptide(L)'
;MNGSGIDAAARALLGDFTADDSTGVDPVIQKALFLASELQKRAHVLQTPEERKQQTELDRMIQNPSDKVTLTALTDQAFRSEAAARSADQLVHILDVQGIPRFFSPMERTLLMGFQSFGSYVPGVTIPMVKDKMRRETANVIIPAERDVLCKHLRERREEAVRMNVNFLGEAILGEEEANRRLKQYLQAFQLPEVEVMSVKISTIYSQIAPIARQACIDPLCDRMELLYRAAAKGTFERKDGSIVPKFVYMDMEEYRDLSLTAEVFMRTLERPALDSIAAGIVLQAYIPDSHSWQRTLTEWAQRRLKRGGAPVTIRIVKGANMEMERVEASLQGWPQAPFQSKLDTDANYKRMVNYALQPENLPAVRPGIASHNLFDISYALVLATEADALSKLQFEMLEGMANHQRRALHELTKSVLLYAPACRKEDFIHAIGYLVRRLDENTGDENFLRHAFNITVESDAWKLLEAGFVSSFERIASLPVEPRRRQDRRHEEWVASAGKAADVGLAGIQPVSRVAASKPGVPASSGEAWHGFVNEPDTDFGLPANSLWADQIVTDWIDKCDEDAPTVSLRVGGAIVTGERPLRDSLDPSRDGCVVARYVEANSEDVGAAVEVAAKDPAGWRSLAAADRRRVLGCVADEVRAARALLMGAALAEGGKTLPESDPEVSEAVDFIEFYSQSAVALAQLEGVTAKGRGVVVVVSPWNFPIAIPCGGIAAALAAGNCVILKPASTTVLIASLLCECFYRGGVPRDALQVLPCPGREVGEALVANDLVDTVILTGGTDTALNMLHAKPDMRLLAETGGKNATIVTAMADRDQAIKHVLQSAFGHSGQKCSATSLLLLEEEVFHDEAFRRTLVDAAKSLKVGSAWDTSNRMGPMIAPPMGDLNQALKELETGESWALMPRRKDGHQCVYTPGIKWNVQRGSYTHLTEFFGPVLGVMSFRSLSEAIQIVNETGYGLTSGLESLDDREQSEWMAGIRAGNLYVNRSTTGAIVLRQPFGGMGRSAFGPGIKAGGPNYVAQLMKFDACWVTTRYVTHGKNSEVGQGDLFELATALVADGSEGGEAEREEARMIARAIESYQRAAADEFLQTHDHFHLVGQDNLRRYVPMPVLVIRVSEHDSWSEIVLRVAAAKAVACRAIVSAPEGVHSGFLKRLHDMTESWAADIEFVEQTTEELIEAVEWGGVSRLRYASPDRVPMAVRRAVMDRYVHVADASVCAEGRIELMWYVQEQSISSDYHRYGNLGLRAGEERADVL
;
A
#
# COMPACT_ATOMS: atom_id res chain seq x y z
N MET A 1 -3.16 51.48 23.45
CA MET A 1 -1.83 52.10 23.29
C MET A 1 -0.95 51.62 24.45
N ASN A 2 0.00 50.71 24.19
CA ASN A 2 1.06 50.27 25.12
C ASN A 2 2.25 49.63 24.34
N GLY A 3 2.40 49.96 23.05
CA GLY A 3 3.38 49.30 22.16
C GLY A 3 4.83 49.74 22.33
N SER A 4 5.09 50.90 22.94
CA SER A 4 6.45 51.47 23.03
C SER A 4 7.37 50.75 24.02
N GLY A 5 6.84 50.00 24.99
CA GLY A 5 7.64 49.34 26.04
C GLY A 5 8.24 47.99 25.63
N ILE A 6 7.60 47.26 24.72
CA ILE A 6 8.04 45.92 24.28
C ILE A 6 9.23 46.06 23.34
N ASP A 7 9.10 46.93 22.34
CA ASP A 7 10.19 47.22 21.39
C ASP A 7 11.40 47.84 22.09
N ALA A 8 11.19 48.63 23.15
CA ALA A 8 12.26 49.20 23.94
C ALA A 8 13.13 48.15 24.66
N ALA A 9 12.54 47.03 25.14
CA ALA A 9 13.30 45.98 25.82
C ALA A 9 14.19 45.18 24.86
N ALA A 10 13.65 44.80 23.68
CA ALA A 10 14.43 44.14 22.64
C ALA A 10 15.49 45.07 22.04
N ARG A 11 15.15 46.34 21.78
CA ARG A 11 16.11 47.36 21.30
C ARG A 11 17.20 47.67 22.33
N ALA A 12 16.88 47.70 23.62
CA ALA A 12 17.87 47.89 24.66
C ALA A 12 18.88 46.73 24.66
N LEU A 13 18.39 45.48 24.60
CA LEU A 13 19.26 44.30 24.55
C LEU A 13 20.14 44.28 23.29
N LEU A 14 19.59 44.66 22.13
CA LEU A 14 20.33 44.73 20.87
C LEU A 14 21.25 45.96 20.77
N GLY A 15 20.99 47.02 21.54
CA GLY A 15 21.81 48.23 21.58
C GLY A 15 23.20 48.01 22.19
N ASP A 16 23.35 46.94 22.99
CA ASP A 16 24.61 46.51 23.59
C ASP A 16 25.47 45.65 22.64
N PHE A 17 24.97 45.33 21.44
CA PHE A 17 25.66 44.49 20.47
C PHE A 17 26.46 45.30 19.44
N THR A 18 27.72 44.96 19.26
CA THR A 18 28.60 45.43 18.17
C THR A 18 28.91 44.28 17.22
N ALA A 19 28.60 44.45 15.93
CA ALA A 19 28.91 43.45 14.91
C ALA A 19 30.43 43.32 14.70
N ASP A 20 30.88 42.08 14.51
CA ASP A 20 32.26 41.76 14.14
C ASP A 20 32.35 41.53 12.63
N ASP A 21 32.79 42.55 11.91
CA ASP A 21 32.94 42.53 10.45
C ASP A 21 34.01 41.51 9.98
N SER A 22 34.89 41.02 10.87
CA SER A 22 35.95 40.07 10.51
C SER A 22 35.46 38.64 10.29
N THR A 23 34.23 38.34 10.72
CA THR A 23 33.62 36.99 10.63
C THR A 23 33.05 36.68 9.25
N GLY A 24 32.80 37.69 8.41
CA GLY A 24 32.12 37.54 7.13
C GLY A 24 30.63 37.16 7.21
N VAL A 25 30.06 37.09 8.42
CA VAL A 25 28.64 36.77 8.68
C VAL A 25 27.81 38.06 8.69
N ASP A 26 26.62 38.06 8.09
CA ASP A 26 25.74 39.23 8.04
C ASP A 26 25.41 39.77 9.46
N PRO A 27 25.44 41.10 9.69
CA PRO A 27 25.17 41.69 11.00
C PRO A 27 23.82 41.29 11.63
N VAL A 28 22.78 41.06 10.83
CA VAL A 28 21.46 40.59 11.31
C VAL A 28 21.58 39.17 11.87
N ILE A 29 22.36 38.31 11.21
CA ILE A 29 22.63 36.94 11.66
C ILE A 29 23.44 36.98 12.96
N GLN A 30 24.47 37.82 13.06
CA GLN A 30 25.25 37.95 14.29
C GLN A 30 24.40 38.45 15.48
N LYS A 31 23.52 39.44 15.25
CA LYS A 31 22.54 39.89 16.26
C LYS A 31 21.62 38.76 16.71
N ALA A 32 21.18 37.90 15.78
CA ALA A 32 20.33 36.75 16.10
C ALA A 32 21.07 35.73 16.97
N LEU A 33 22.35 35.45 16.68
CA LEU A 33 23.21 34.58 17.50
C LEU A 33 23.41 35.12 18.91
N PHE A 34 23.68 36.43 19.03
CA PHE A 34 23.80 37.11 20.31
C PHE A 34 22.50 36.99 21.12
N LEU A 35 21.36 37.33 20.50
CA LEU A 35 20.06 37.26 21.17
C LEU A 35 19.67 35.83 21.57
N ALA A 36 19.99 34.83 20.74
CA ALA A 36 19.77 33.43 21.08
C ALA A 36 20.57 33.02 22.32
N SER A 37 21.83 33.46 22.39
CA SER A 37 22.71 33.21 23.54
C SER A 37 22.17 33.85 24.83
N GLU A 38 21.73 35.11 24.76
CA GLU A 38 21.14 35.80 25.91
C GLU A 38 19.82 35.18 26.35
N LEU A 39 18.97 34.78 25.41
CA LEU A 39 17.74 34.03 25.71
C LEU A 39 18.03 32.70 26.39
N GLN A 40 19.03 31.94 25.93
CA GLN A 40 19.39 30.66 26.55
C GLN A 40 19.98 30.84 27.95
N LYS A 41 20.86 31.85 28.15
CA LYS A 41 21.38 32.20 29.48
C LYS A 41 20.23 32.57 30.43
N ARG A 42 19.28 33.39 29.97
CA ARG A 42 18.11 33.78 30.76
C ARG A 42 17.20 32.59 31.05
N ALA A 43 16.97 31.73 30.06
CA ALA A 43 16.17 30.51 30.22
C ALA A 43 16.76 29.58 31.29
N HIS A 44 18.09 29.42 31.32
CA HIS A 44 18.78 28.63 32.34
C HIS A 44 18.57 29.19 33.76
N VAL A 45 18.58 30.52 33.93
CA VAL A 45 18.27 31.16 35.22
C VAL A 45 16.82 30.94 35.64
N LEU A 46 15.89 30.96 34.69
CA LEU A 46 14.45 30.81 34.93
C LEU A 46 13.98 29.35 35.10
N GLN A 47 14.88 28.39 34.97
CA GLN A 47 14.59 26.96 35.03
C GLN A 47 14.39 26.49 36.48
N THR A 48 13.24 25.86 36.76
CA THR A 48 12.89 25.42 38.11
C THR A 48 13.54 24.07 38.47
N PRO A 49 13.67 23.71 39.76
CA PRO A 49 14.18 22.40 40.17
C PRO A 49 13.36 21.22 39.63
N GLU A 50 12.04 21.38 39.56
CA GLU A 50 11.12 20.38 39.02
C GLU A 50 11.34 20.18 37.52
N GLU A 51 11.51 21.27 36.77
CA GLU A 51 11.83 21.21 35.34
C GLU A 51 13.19 20.55 35.08
N ARG A 52 14.22 20.83 35.90
CA ARG A 52 15.53 20.15 35.78
C ARG A 52 15.40 18.63 36.00
N LYS A 53 14.56 18.23 36.95
CA LYS A 53 14.30 16.81 37.22
C LYS A 53 13.61 16.15 36.01
N GLN A 54 12.52 16.74 35.54
CA GLN A 54 11.77 16.25 34.37
C GLN A 54 12.65 16.20 33.11
N GLN A 55 13.54 17.18 32.93
CA GLN A 55 14.48 17.21 31.82
C GLN A 55 15.54 16.13 31.91
N THR A 56 16.06 15.84 33.09
CA THR A 56 17.00 14.74 33.29
C THR A 56 16.34 13.39 32.93
N GLU A 57 15.03 13.27 33.15
CA GLU A 57 14.24 12.08 32.76
C GLU A 57 14.03 12.02 31.23
N LEU A 58 13.62 13.13 30.59
CA LEU A 58 13.43 13.23 29.14
C LEU A 58 14.75 13.10 28.34
N ASP A 59 15.85 13.65 28.83
CA ASP A 59 17.17 13.59 28.17
C ASP A 59 17.70 12.15 28.13
N ARG A 60 17.51 11.38 29.21
CA ARG A 60 17.81 9.93 29.22
C ARG A 60 16.99 9.15 28.20
N MET A 61 15.76 9.59 27.94
CA MET A 61 14.84 8.96 26.98
C MET A 61 15.22 9.28 25.52
N ILE A 62 15.67 10.51 25.25
CA ILE A 62 15.99 10.99 23.89
C ILE A 62 17.39 10.53 23.42
N GLN A 63 18.35 10.36 24.33
CA GLN A 63 19.74 10.03 23.96
C GLN A 63 19.97 8.58 23.50
N ASN A 64 19.09 7.63 23.83
CA ASN A 64 19.21 6.23 23.43
C ASN A 64 18.09 5.85 22.43
N PRO A 65 18.41 5.62 21.14
CA PRO A 65 17.42 5.24 20.14
C PRO A 65 16.61 3.98 20.50
N SER A 66 17.23 3.00 21.17
CA SER A 66 16.55 1.77 21.61
C SER A 66 15.46 2.05 22.66
N ASP A 67 15.73 2.94 23.63
CA ASP A 67 14.77 3.27 24.69
C ASP A 67 13.52 3.95 24.12
N LYS A 68 13.67 4.74 23.05
CA LYS A 68 12.58 5.41 22.33
C LYS A 68 11.67 4.40 21.62
N VAL A 69 12.26 3.40 20.96
CA VAL A 69 11.51 2.35 20.28
C VAL A 69 10.68 1.56 21.29
N THR A 70 11.27 1.22 22.43
CA THR A 70 10.56 0.53 23.51
C THR A 70 9.44 1.36 24.11
N LEU A 71 9.67 2.64 24.39
CA LEU A 71 8.58 3.51 24.87
C LEU A 71 7.43 3.62 23.87
N THR A 72 7.75 3.71 22.57
CA THR A 72 6.76 3.76 21.50
C THR A 72 5.93 2.48 21.47
N ALA A 73 6.58 1.31 21.50
CA ALA A 73 5.93 0.02 21.54
C ALA A 73 5.10 -0.19 22.83
N LEU A 74 5.64 0.18 23.99
CA LEU A 74 4.93 0.11 25.27
C LEU A 74 3.68 0.98 25.28
N THR A 75 3.75 2.18 24.69
CA THR A 75 2.61 3.08 24.64
C THR A 75 1.58 2.58 23.65
N ASP A 76 2.01 2.23 22.43
CA ASP A 76 1.14 1.88 21.31
C ASP A 76 0.58 0.46 21.38
N GLN A 77 1.34 -0.52 21.86
CA GLN A 77 0.98 -1.95 21.75
C GLN A 77 0.51 -2.54 23.09
N ALA A 78 1.16 -2.21 24.22
CA ALA A 78 0.96 -2.96 25.46
C ALA A 78 -0.45 -2.86 26.07
N PHE A 79 -1.22 -1.82 25.71
CA PHE A 79 -2.53 -1.54 26.34
C PHE A 79 -3.70 -1.53 25.35
N ARG A 80 -3.57 -2.25 24.22
CA ARG A 80 -4.61 -2.36 23.19
C ARG A 80 -5.79 -3.24 23.62
N SER A 81 -5.53 -4.32 24.35
CA SER A 81 -6.57 -5.18 24.93
C SER A 81 -7.08 -4.63 26.26
N GLU A 82 -8.38 -4.75 26.49
CA GLU A 82 -9.01 -4.48 27.79
C GLU A 82 -8.74 -5.59 28.81
N ALA A 83 -8.40 -6.79 28.35
CA ALA A 83 -8.04 -7.90 29.21
C ALA A 83 -6.67 -7.65 29.86
N ALA A 84 -6.67 -7.46 31.19
CA ALA A 84 -5.45 -7.17 31.94
C ALA A 84 -4.37 -8.26 31.78
N ALA A 85 -4.78 -9.53 31.65
CA ALA A 85 -3.86 -10.64 31.41
C ALA A 85 -3.16 -10.53 30.05
N ARG A 86 -3.91 -10.19 28.98
CA ARG A 86 -3.36 -10.03 27.64
C ARG A 86 -2.44 -8.81 27.54
N SER A 87 -2.83 -7.69 28.16
CA SER A 87 -1.97 -6.50 28.29
C SER A 87 -0.68 -6.80 29.05
N ALA A 88 -0.74 -7.58 30.14
CA ALA A 88 0.43 -7.97 30.91
C ALA A 88 1.38 -8.88 30.12
N ASP A 89 0.83 -9.87 29.41
CA ASP A 89 1.60 -10.73 28.53
C ASP A 89 2.33 -9.93 27.43
N GLN A 90 1.63 -9.02 26.74
CA GLN A 90 2.27 -8.18 25.73
C GLN A 90 3.34 -7.25 26.34
N LEU A 91 3.05 -6.66 27.51
CA LEU A 91 4.01 -5.82 28.21
C LEU A 91 5.30 -6.59 28.54
N VAL A 92 5.18 -7.83 29.04
CA VAL A 92 6.33 -8.70 29.32
C VAL A 92 7.09 -9.00 28.03
N HIS A 93 6.39 -9.39 26.96
CA HIS A 93 7.01 -9.68 25.66
C HIS A 93 7.81 -8.50 25.09
N ILE A 94 7.25 -7.28 25.12
CA ILE A 94 7.96 -6.07 24.67
C ILE A 94 9.24 -5.86 25.49
N LEU A 95 9.18 -6.06 26.82
CA LEU A 95 10.34 -5.91 27.70
C LEU A 95 11.36 -7.04 27.52
N ASP A 96 10.94 -8.25 27.15
CA ASP A 96 11.83 -9.38 26.84
C ASP A 96 12.58 -9.14 25.53
N VAL A 97 11.88 -8.69 24.48
CA VAL A 97 12.46 -8.45 23.15
C VAL A 97 13.32 -7.20 23.12
N GLN A 98 12.86 -6.11 23.73
CA GLN A 98 13.50 -4.79 23.58
C GLN A 98 14.30 -4.36 24.82
N GLY A 99 14.14 -5.07 25.94
CA GLY A 99 14.76 -4.74 27.22
C GLY A 99 14.00 -3.68 28.02
N ILE A 100 14.34 -3.55 29.30
CA ILE A 100 13.77 -2.51 30.16
C ILE A 100 14.46 -1.17 29.88
N PRO A 101 13.71 -0.12 29.49
CA PRO A 101 14.29 1.17 29.15
C PRO A 101 15.10 1.78 30.30
N ARG A 102 16.19 2.47 29.96
CA ARG A 102 17.11 3.05 30.96
C ARG A 102 16.60 4.34 31.61
N PHE A 103 15.58 4.97 31.04
CA PHE A 103 15.03 6.22 31.56
C PHE A 103 14.23 6.02 32.86
N PHE A 104 13.66 4.82 33.08
CA PHE A 104 13.05 4.46 34.36
C PHE A 104 14.09 4.55 35.49
N SER A 105 13.71 5.12 36.63
CA SER A 105 14.55 5.19 37.82
C SER A 105 15.01 3.79 38.27
N PRO A 106 16.13 3.67 39.01
CA PRO A 106 16.61 2.36 39.49
C PRO A 106 15.57 1.55 40.26
N MET A 107 14.67 2.23 40.97
CA MET A 107 13.54 1.60 41.66
C MET A 107 12.49 1.08 40.67
N GLU A 108 12.17 1.87 39.64
CA GLU A 108 11.20 1.49 38.61
C GLU A 108 11.72 0.39 37.69
N ARG A 109 13.01 0.38 37.37
CA ARG A 109 13.64 -0.73 36.65
C ARG A 109 13.59 -2.01 37.48
N THR A 110 13.86 -1.93 38.78
CA THR A 110 13.67 -3.07 39.70
C THR A 110 12.21 -3.52 39.74
N LEU A 111 11.24 -2.60 39.73
CA LEU A 111 9.81 -2.92 39.68
C LEU A 111 9.41 -3.57 38.34
N LEU A 112 9.94 -3.10 37.21
CA LEU A 112 9.70 -3.68 35.90
C LEU A 112 10.38 -5.04 35.74
N MET A 113 11.59 -5.24 36.29
CA MET A 113 12.24 -6.56 36.37
C MET A 113 11.45 -7.52 37.26
N GLY A 114 10.93 -7.02 38.38
CA GLY A 114 10.00 -7.76 39.25
C GLY A 114 8.70 -8.08 38.54
N PHE A 115 8.17 -7.18 37.70
CA PHE A 115 6.98 -7.39 36.89
C PHE A 115 7.23 -8.38 35.74
N GLN A 116 8.38 -8.34 35.09
CA GLN A 116 8.81 -9.33 34.10
C GLN A 116 8.88 -10.74 34.73
N SER A 117 9.27 -10.83 36.01
CA SER A 117 9.40 -12.10 36.72
C SER A 117 8.10 -12.58 37.41
N PHE A 118 7.25 -11.65 37.88
CA PHE A 118 6.10 -11.94 38.74
C PHE A 118 4.80 -11.16 38.40
N GLY A 119 4.85 -10.24 37.44
CA GLY A 119 3.76 -9.32 37.11
C GLY A 119 2.55 -9.99 36.48
N SER A 120 2.76 -11.15 35.84
CA SER A 120 1.72 -12.01 35.29
C SER A 120 0.87 -12.71 36.36
N TYR A 121 1.27 -12.72 37.64
CA TYR A 121 0.50 -13.38 38.71
C TYR A 121 -0.67 -12.55 39.24
N VAL A 122 -0.68 -11.20 39.09
CA VAL A 122 -1.79 -10.32 39.52
C VAL A 122 -2.04 -9.15 38.53
N PRO A 123 -2.36 -9.45 37.26
CA PRO A 123 -2.46 -8.44 36.19
C PRO A 123 -3.54 -7.36 36.45
N GLY A 124 -4.62 -7.71 37.16
CA GLY A 124 -5.74 -6.80 37.44
C GLY A 124 -5.39 -5.59 38.33
N VAL A 125 -4.26 -5.61 39.04
CA VAL A 125 -3.79 -4.49 39.88
C VAL A 125 -2.65 -3.74 39.20
N THR A 126 -1.71 -4.48 38.62
CA THR A 126 -0.47 -3.93 38.06
C THR A 126 -0.69 -3.13 36.79
N ILE A 127 -1.55 -3.59 35.86
CA ILE A 127 -1.80 -2.91 34.59
C ILE A 127 -2.46 -1.53 34.75
N PRO A 128 -3.55 -1.37 35.54
CA PRO A 128 -4.11 -0.04 35.81
C PRO A 128 -3.10 0.92 36.43
N MET A 129 -2.24 0.45 37.34
CA MET A 129 -1.20 1.28 37.96
C MET A 129 -0.18 1.79 36.94
N VAL A 130 0.28 0.94 36.01
CA VAL A 130 1.21 1.34 34.94
C VAL A 130 0.52 2.32 33.98
N LYS A 131 -0.71 2.03 33.55
CA LYS A 131 -1.48 2.90 32.64
C LYS A 131 -1.73 4.30 33.24
N ASP A 132 -2.13 4.37 34.51
CA ASP A 132 -2.35 5.65 35.20
C ASP A 132 -1.04 6.40 35.47
N LYS A 133 0.08 5.68 35.63
CA LYS A 133 1.40 6.30 35.72
C LYS A 133 1.82 6.90 34.37
N MET A 134 1.74 6.17 33.28
CA MET A 134 2.07 6.67 31.93
C MET A 134 1.22 7.89 31.56
N ARG A 135 -0.08 7.87 31.89
CA ARG A 135 -0.96 9.03 31.74
C ARG A 135 -0.49 10.25 32.53
N ARG A 136 -0.07 10.06 33.79
CA ARG A 136 0.44 11.17 34.61
C ARG A 136 1.75 11.74 34.07
N GLU A 137 2.64 10.89 33.56
CA GLU A 137 3.91 11.32 32.97
C GLU A 137 3.71 12.06 31.63
N THR A 138 2.71 11.66 30.84
CA THR A 138 2.37 12.30 29.56
C THR A 138 1.42 13.49 29.67
N ALA A 139 0.78 13.69 30.84
CA ALA A 139 -0.18 14.79 31.09
C ALA A 139 0.42 16.20 30.93
N ASN A 140 1.75 16.31 31.02
CA ASN A 140 2.45 17.57 30.75
C ASN A 140 2.52 17.90 29.25
N VAL A 141 2.36 16.90 28.36
CA VAL A 141 2.39 17.06 26.91
C VAL A 141 0.99 17.04 26.30
N ILE A 142 0.08 16.20 26.84
CA ILE A 142 -1.32 16.14 26.44
C ILE A 142 -2.20 16.49 27.64
N ILE A 143 -2.96 17.58 27.50
CA ILE A 143 -3.81 18.07 28.57
C ILE A 143 -5.09 17.22 28.65
N PRO A 144 -5.57 16.86 29.84
CA PRO A 144 -6.88 16.24 30.00
C PRO A 144 -7.99 17.18 29.48
N ALA A 145 -8.78 16.71 28.51
CA ALA A 145 -9.84 17.49 27.86
C ALA A 145 -11.15 17.55 28.67
N GLU A 146 -11.21 16.90 29.83
CA GLU A 146 -12.34 16.99 30.75
C GLU A 146 -12.56 18.45 31.16
N ARG A 147 -13.80 18.92 31.05
CA ARG A 147 -14.15 20.34 31.14
C ARG A 147 -13.53 21.05 32.35
N ASP A 148 -13.67 20.48 33.54
CA ASP A 148 -13.22 21.12 34.78
C ASP A 148 -11.70 21.23 34.85
N VAL A 149 -10.99 20.19 34.39
CA VAL A 149 -9.52 20.15 34.37
C VAL A 149 -8.97 21.11 33.33
N LEU A 150 -9.53 21.05 32.11
CA LEU A 150 -9.15 21.94 31.01
C LEU A 150 -9.41 23.41 31.38
N CYS A 151 -10.61 23.75 31.88
CA CYS A 151 -10.94 25.13 32.24
C CYS A 151 -10.05 25.63 33.38
N LYS A 152 -9.74 24.79 34.38
CA LYS A 152 -8.80 25.14 35.44
C LYS A 152 -7.42 25.48 34.87
N HIS A 153 -6.87 24.60 34.03
CA HIS A 153 -5.57 24.81 33.40
C HIS A 153 -5.54 26.09 32.53
N LEU A 154 -6.59 26.33 31.74
CA LEU A 154 -6.70 27.55 30.92
C LEU A 154 -6.78 28.84 31.76
N ARG A 155 -7.45 28.81 32.92
CA ARG A 155 -7.48 29.95 33.85
C ARG A 155 -6.12 30.22 34.48
N GLU A 156 -5.41 29.18 34.92
CA GLU A 156 -4.04 29.29 35.45
C GLU A 156 -3.10 29.93 34.41
N ARG A 157 -3.17 29.49 33.15
CA ARG A 157 -2.38 30.09 32.06
C ARG A 157 -2.78 31.54 31.76
N ARG A 158 -4.08 31.87 31.84
CA ARG A 158 -4.55 33.27 31.72
C ARG A 158 -3.97 34.14 32.85
N GLU A 159 -3.91 33.65 34.08
CA GLU A 159 -3.29 34.35 35.22
C GLU A 159 -1.79 34.58 35.02
N GLU A 160 -1.10 33.70 34.28
CA GLU A 160 0.30 33.88 33.87
C GLU A 160 0.49 34.84 32.68
N ALA A 161 -0.58 35.43 32.14
CA ALA A 161 -0.59 36.21 30.90
C ALA A 161 -0.16 35.41 29.65
N VAL A 162 -0.38 34.09 29.68
CA VAL A 162 -0.07 33.17 28.58
C VAL A 162 -1.33 32.91 27.76
N ARG A 163 -1.21 32.96 26.43
CA ARG A 163 -2.31 32.67 25.50
C ARG A 163 -2.27 31.19 25.13
N MET A 164 -3.44 30.58 24.96
CA MET A 164 -3.57 29.14 24.69
C MET A 164 -4.31 28.89 23.38
N ASN A 165 -3.76 28.00 22.55
CA ASN A 165 -4.37 27.46 21.34
C ASN A 165 -4.69 25.99 21.54
N VAL A 166 -5.97 25.69 21.77
CA VAL A 166 -6.44 24.33 22.09
C VAL A 166 -6.64 23.53 20.80
N ASN A 167 -6.09 22.32 20.75
CA ASN A 167 -6.37 21.33 19.71
C ASN A 167 -6.94 20.06 20.35
N PHE A 168 -8.15 19.66 19.98
CA PHE A 168 -8.76 18.43 20.48
C PHE A 168 -8.32 17.20 19.69
N LEU A 169 -7.64 16.29 20.37
CA LEU A 169 -7.29 14.95 19.90
C LEU A 169 -8.45 13.98 20.19
N GLY A 170 -8.57 12.92 19.39
CA GLY A 170 -9.60 11.89 19.56
C GLY A 170 -9.51 10.82 18.47
N GLU A 171 -10.55 9.96 18.40
CA GLU A 171 -10.71 8.93 17.37
C GLU A 171 -10.42 9.46 15.96
N ALA A 172 -9.89 8.59 15.09
CA ALA A 172 -9.72 8.89 13.67
C ALA A 172 -11.08 9.15 13.02
N ILE A 173 -11.17 10.20 12.20
CA ILE A 173 -12.42 10.55 11.51
C ILE A 173 -12.58 9.67 10.26
N LEU A 174 -13.22 8.51 10.44
CA LEU A 174 -13.50 7.57 9.35
C LEU A 174 -14.93 7.72 8.77
N GLY A 175 -15.84 8.34 9.51
CA GLY A 175 -17.24 8.55 9.13
C GLY A 175 -17.72 9.98 9.38
N GLU A 176 -18.84 10.32 8.73
CA GLU A 176 -19.46 11.64 8.78
C GLU A 176 -20.19 11.88 10.11
N GLU A 177 -20.69 10.85 10.80
CA GLU A 177 -21.31 11.06 12.12
C GLU A 177 -20.27 11.52 13.15
N GLU A 178 -19.09 10.88 13.17
CA GLU A 178 -17.97 11.32 14.02
C GLU A 178 -17.41 12.69 13.59
N ALA A 179 -17.26 12.96 12.29
CA ALA A 179 -16.86 14.29 11.80
C ALA A 179 -17.82 15.40 12.31
N ASN A 180 -19.13 15.13 12.26
CA ASN A 180 -20.14 16.06 12.78
C ASN A 180 -20.12 16.17 14.32
N ARG A 181 -19.78 15.08 15.02
CA ARG A 181 -19.59 15.10 16.48
C ARG A 181 -18.42 15.99 16.86
N ARG A 182 -17.28 15.86 16.17
CA ARG A 182 -16.10 16.71 16.34
C ARG A 182 -16.39 18.18 16.02
N LEU A 183 -17.12 18.45 14.93
CA LEU A 183 -17.57 19.80 14.59
C LEU A 183 -18.42 20.43 15.71
N LYS A 184 -19.38 19.68 16.27
CA LYS A 184 -20.20 20.12 17.41
C LYS A 184 -19.36 20.37 18.66
N GLN A 185 -18.35 19.52 18.93
CA GLN A 185 -17.42 19.72 20.04
C GLN A 185 -16.66 21.05 19.90
N TYR A 186 -16.16 21.38 18.71
CA TYR A 186 -15.52 22.68 18.47
C TYR A 186 -16.48 23.85 18.72
N LEU A 187 -17.72 23.76 18.20
CA LEU A 187 -18.73 24.80 18.41
C LEU A 187 -19.07 25.00 19.90
N GLN A 188 -19.15 23.91 20.67
CA GLN A 188 -19.35 23.95 22.12
C GLN A 188 -18.14 24.54 22.86
N ALA A 189 -16.93 24.18 22.45
CA ALA A 189 -15.71 24.73 23.05
C ALA A 189 -15.60 26.25 22.83
N PHE A 190 -16.05 26.79 21.69
CA PHE A 190 -16.15 28.24 21.47
C PHE A 190 -17.15 28.94 22.39
N GLN A 191 -18.01 28.23 23.11
CA GLN A 191 -18.89 28.83 24.13
C GLN A 191 -18.21 28.98 25.50
N LEU A 192 -17.08 28.29 25.74
CA LEU A 192 -16.37 28.35 27.02
C LEU A 192 -15.61 29.69 27.18
N PRO A 193 -15.85 30.48 28.24
CA PRO A 193 -15.14 31.74 28.48
C PRO A 193 -13.61 31.63 28.51
N GLU A 194 -13.09 30.45 28.84
CA GLU A 194 -11.66 30.16 28.99
C GLU A 194 -10.94 29.90 27.66
N VAL A 195 -11.66 29.66 26.56
CA VAL A 195 -11.06 29.35 25.25
C VAL A 195 -10.93 30.61 24.41
N GLU A 196 -9.68 31.05 24.15
CA GLU A 196 -9.35 32.16 23.25
C GLU A 196 -9.16 31.68 21.80
N VAL A 197 -8.34 30.64 21.60
CA VAL A 197 -7.87 30.20 20.28
C VAL A 197 -8.03 28.68 20.15
N MET A 198 -8.43 28.21 18.96
CA MET A 198 -8.41 26.78 18.62
C MET A 198 -7.80 26.52 17.25
N SER A 199 -7.25 25.33 17.07
CA SER A 199 -6.81 24.81 15.77
C SER A 199 -7.70 23.66 15.32
N VAL A 200 -8.07 23.67 14.05
CA VAL A 200 -8.96 22.70 13.41
C VAL A 200 -8.32 22.25 12.10
N LYS A 201 -8.53 21.00 11.70
CA LYS A 201 -8.03 20.44 10.45
C LYS A 201 -9.22 20.13 9.55
N ILE A 202 -9.05 20.23 8.23
CA ILE A 202 -10.13 19.87 7.30
C ILE A 202 -10.52 18.39 7.45
N SER A 203 -9.54 17.52 7.71
CA SER A 203 -9.73 16.10 7.97
C SER A 203 -10.48 15.80 9.27
N THR A 204 -10.49 16.72 10.24
CA THR A 204 -11.23 16.52 11.49
C THR A 204 -12.69 16.92 11.42
N ILE A 205 -13.08 17.61 10.34
CA ILE A 205 -14.45 18.10 10.14
C ILE A 205 -15.11 17.52 8.90
N TYR A 206 -14.43 16.75 8.06
CA TYR A 206 -15.01 16.08 6.90
C TYR A 206 -14.26 14.78 6.59
N SER A 207 -14.97 13.65 6.64
CA SER A 207 -14.40 12.31 6.43
C SER A 207 -14.22 11.95 4.95
N GLN A 208 -15.01 12.58 4.06
CA GLN A 208 -15.08 12.22 2.64
C GLN A 208 -14.17 13.10 1.76
N ILE A 209 -13.02 13.55 2.25
CA ILE A 209 -12.03 14.31 1.46
C ILE A 209 -11.47 13.41 0.36
N ALA A 210 -11.59 13.86 -0.88
CA ALA A 210 -11.20 13.15 -2.09
C ALA A 210 -10.30 14.01 -2.97
N PRO A 211 -8.98 13.72 -3.06
CA PRO A 211 -8.09 14.50 -3.90
C PRO A 211 -8.52 14.55 -5.37
N ILE A 212 -9.02 13.43 -5.92
CA ILE A 212 -9.55 13.39 -7.30
C ILE A 212 -10.78 14.29 -7.50
N ALA A 213 -11.68 14.37 -6.50
CA ALA A 213 -12.90 15.17 -6.56
C ALA A 213 -12.72 16.48 -5.80
N ARG A 214 -11.60 17.14 -6.06
CA ARG A 214 -11.14 18.31 -5.31
C ARG A 214 -12.21 19.39 -5.23
N GLN A 215 -12.81 19.76 -6.36
CA GLN A 215 -13.83 20.81 -6.41
C GLN A 215 -15.09 20.43 -5.61
N ALA A 216 -15.50 19.16 -5.63
CA ALA A 216 -16.66 18.68 -4.85
C ALA A 216 -16.43 18.68 -3.33
N CYS A 217 -15.16 18.73 -2.89
CA CYS A 217 -14.80 18.80 -1.47
C CYS A 217 -14.81 20.24 -0.93
N ILE A 218 -14.63 21.25 -1.78
CA ILE A 218 -14.46 22.65 -1.36
C ILE A 218 -15.70 23.16 -0.64
N ASP A 219 -16.89 23.04 -1.25
CA ASP A 219 -18.11 23.66 -0.68
C ASP A 219 -18.51 23.07 0.69
N PRO A 220 -18.56 21.73 0.89
CA PRO A 220 -18.83 21.16 2.21
C PRO A 220 -17.81 21.58 3.27
N LEU A 221 -16.53 21.69 2.90
CA LEU A 221 -15.49 22.16 3.81
C LEU A 221 -15.66 23.65 4.15
N CYS A 222 -15.95 24.48 3.16
CA CYS A 222 -16.23 25.90 3.35
C CYS A 222 -17.46 26.11 4.24
N ASP A 223 -18.52 25.32 4.09
CA ASP A 223 -19.72 25.39 4.94
C ASP A 223 -19.37 25.12 6.41
N ARG A 224 -18.57 24.09 6.68
CA ARG A 224 -18.18 23.71 8.05
C ARG A 224 -17.21 24.72 8.65
N MET A 225 -16.26 25.22 7.86
CA MET A 225 -15.34 26.27 8.29
C MET A 225 -16.05 27.60 8.56
N GLU A 226 -17.03 27.97 7.74
CA GLU A 226 -17.87 29.15 7.96
C GLU A 226 -18.58 29.09 9.32
N LEU A 227 -19.13 27.93 9.69
CA LEU A 227 -19.76 27.76 11.02
C LEU A 227 -18.77 28.04 12.15
N LEU A 228 -17.55 27.52 12.05
CA LEU A 228 -16.50 27.71 13.05
C LEU A 228 -16.05 29.18 13.12
N TYR A 229 -15.81 29.82 11.97
CA TYR A 229 -15.42 31.22 11.92
C TYR A 229 -16.49 32.15 12.48
N ARG A 230 -17.76 31.92 12.13
CA ARG A 230 -18.88 32.70 12.69
C ARG A 230 -19.04 32.47 14.20
N ALA A 231 -18.87 31.25 14.68
CA ALA A 231 -18.93 30.95 16.11
C ALA A 231 -17.80 31.65 16.87
N ALA A 232 -16.57 31.60 16.36
CA ALA A 232 -15.43 32.27 16.95
C ALA A 232 -15.59 33.81 16.94
N ALA A 233 -16.04 34.40 15.83
CA ALA A 233 -16.22 35.84 15.72
C ALA A 233 -17.34 36.39 16.62
N LYS A 234 -18.38 35.59 16.91
CA LYS A 234 -19.43 35.96 17.87
C LYS A 234 -18.99 35.81 19.32
N GLY A 235 -18.04 34.91 19.59
CA GLY A 235 -17.49 34.69 20.92
C GLY A 235 -16.47 35.74 21.30
N THR A 236 -16.41 36.07 22.60
CA THR A 236 -15.40 36.98 23.15
C THR A 236 -14.56 36.27 24.20
N PHE A 237 -13.31 36.71 24.34
CA PHE A 237 -12.39 36.30 25.39
C PHE A 237 -11.84 37.55 26.08
N GLU A 238 -11.83 37.55 27.40
CA GLU A 238 -11.22 38.62 28.20
C GLU A 238 -9.79 38.19 28.56
N ARG A 239 -8.80 39.04 28.28
CA ARG A 239 -7.40 38.78 28.62
C ARG A 239 -7.11 39.22 30.06
N LYS A 240 -5.89 38.92 30.55
CA LYS A 240 -5.45 39.34 31.90
C LYS A 240 -5.40 40.87 32.06
N ASP A 241 -5.12 41.59 30.98
CA ASP A 241 -5.07 43.06 30.95
C ASP A 241 -6.46 43.73 30.87
N GLY A 242 -7.54 42.94 30.92
CA GLY A 242 -8.92 43.41 30.79
C GLY A 242 -9.37 43.67 29.35
N SER A 243 -8.51 43.45 28.35
CA SER A 243 -8.91 43.59 26.95
C SER A 243 -9.85 42.47 26.52
N ILE A 244 -10.93 42.84 25.81
CA ILE A 244 -11.88 41.89 25.25
C ILE A 244 -11.57 41.72 23.76
N VAL A 245 -11.29 40.49 23.35
CA VAL A 245 -10.93 40.13 21.98
C VAL A 245 -11.89 39.09 21.42
N PRO A 246 -12.13 39.06 20.10
CA PRO A 246 -12.84 37.95 19.47
C PRO A 246 -12.02 36.67 19.61
N LYS A 247 -12.71 35.52 19.63
CA LYS A 247 -12.04 34.22 19.58
C LYS A 247 -11.45 33.96 18.20
N PHE A 248 -10.47 33.07 18.12
CA PHE A 248 -9.68 32.85 16.91
C PHE A 248 -9.59 31.38 16.50
N VAL A 249 -9.58 31.12 15.19
CA VAL A 249 -9.47 29.76 14.62
C VAL A 249 -8.28 29.67 13.67
N TYR A 250 -7.43 28.67 13.88
CA TYR A 250 -6.45 28.21 12.90
C TYR A 250 -6.99 27.05 12.08
N MET A 251 -6.68 27.05 10.79
CA MET A 251 -6.71 25.85 9.98
C MET A 251 -5.30 25.24 9.93
N ASP A 252 -5.14 24.10 10.61
CA ASP A 252 -3.92 23.32 10.68
C ASP A 252 -3.70 22.50 9.39
N MET A 253 -2.45 22.12 9.14
CA MET A 253 -2.02 21.28 8.02
C MET A 253 -1.31 20.02 8.52
N GLU A 254 -1.52 18.88 7.85
CA GLU A 254 -0.85 17.63 8.19
C GLU A 254 -0.11 17.03 6.99
N GLU A 255 -0.86 16.53 6.00
CA GLU A 255 -0.33 15.78 4.85
C GLU A 255 -0.19 16.67 3.61
N TYR A 256 0.78 16.35 2.74
CA TYR A 256 1.05 17.12 1.52
C TYR A 256 -0.15 17.13 0.57
N ARG A 257 -0.87 16.01 0.44
CA ARG A 257 -2.06 15.87 -0.43
C ARG A 257 -3.17 16.89 -0.13
N ASP A 258 -3.23 17.40 1.10
CA ASP A 258 -4.24 18.35 1.55
C ASP A 258 -3.79 19.80 1.40
N LEU A 259 -2.53 20.08 1.01
CA LEU A 259 -1.96 21.42 1.05
C LEU A 259 -2.73 22.42 0.20
N SER A 260 -2.91 22.06 -1.08
CA SER A 260 -3.60 22.92 -2.03
C SER A 260 -5.08 23.10 -1.67
N LEU A 261 -5.74 22.05 -1.18
CA LEU A 261 -7.16 22.07 -0.82
C LEU A 261 -7.38 22.95 0.43
N THR A 262 -6.54 22.80 1.44
CA THR A 262 -6.58 23.59 2.67
C THR A 262 -6.41 25.07 2.38
N ALA A 263 -5.39 25.45 1.60
CA ALA A 263 -5.16 26.85 1.22
C ALA A 263 -6.36 27.45 0.45
N GLU A 264 -6.96 26.69 -0.45
CA GLU A 264 -8.11 27.18 -1.22
C GLU A 264 -9.40 27.29 -0.39
N VAL A 265 -9.70 26.29 0.45
CA VAL A 265 -10.82 26.34 1.39
C VAL A 265 -10.70 27.55 2.31
N PHE A 266 -9.49 27.88 2.77
CA PHE A 266 -9.26 29.07 3.59
C PHE A 266 -9.69 30.36 2.87
N MET A 267 -9.18 30.56 1.66
CA MET A 267 -9.44 31.75 0.86
C MET A 267 -10.93 31.84 0.49
N ARG A 268 -11.49 30.78 -0.09
CA ARG A 268 -12.89 30.77 -0.54
C ARG A 268 -13.87 30.91 0.61
N THR A 269 -13.60 30.32 1.78
CA THR A 269 -14.47 30.51 2.95
C THR A 269 -14.48 31.99 3.35
N LEU A 270 -13.33 32.63 3.50
CA LEU A 270 -13.25 34.03 3.96
C LEU A 270 -13.72 35.07 2.92
N GLU A 271 -13.95 34.65 1.67
CA GLU A 271 -14.59 35.45 0.63
C GLU A 271 -16.12 35.35 0.63
N ARG A 272 -16.71 34.45 1.43
CA ARG A 272 -18.17 34.34 1.54
C ARG A 272 -18.77 35.59 2.20
N PRO A 273 -20.02 35.93 1.85
CA PRO A 273 -20.69 37.11 2.36
C PRO A 273 -20.65 37.22 3.90
N ALA A 274 -20.35 38.43 4.39
CA ALA A 274 -20.28 38.76 5.81
C ALA A 274 -19.17 38.05 6.62
N LEU A 275 -18.12 37.56 5.95
CA LEU A 275 -16.88 37.09 6.61
C LEU A 275 -15.69 38.03 6.36
N ASP A 276 -15.87 39.12 5.62
CA ASP A 276 -14.80 40.10 5.31
C ASP A 276 -14.11 40.64 6.56
N SER A 277 -14.86 40.89 7.64
CA SER A 277 -14.32 41.45 8.88
C SER A 277 -13.72 40.41 9.83
N ILE A 278 -13.75 39.12 9.50
CA ILE A 278 -13.28 38.06 10.39
C ILE A 278 -11.77 37.84 10.23
N ALA A 279 -11.05 37.83 11.33
CA ALA A 279 -9.66 37.39 11.36
C ALA A 279 -9.60 35.86 11.57
N ALA A 280 -8.76 35.19 10.80
CA ALA A 280 -8.54 33.74 10.89
C ALA A 280 -7.09 33.40 10.53
N GLY A 281 -6.66 32.19 10.89
CA GLY A 281 -5.30 31.73 10.68
C GLY A 281 -5.22 30.47 9.82
N ILE A 282 -4.10 30.31 9.12
CA ILE A 282 -3.72 29.10 8.39
C ILE A 282 -2.27 28.74 8.72
N VAL A 283 -1.95 27.45 8.76
CA VAL A 283 -0.57 26.95 8.93
C VAL A 283 0.11 26.77 7.57
N LEU A 284 1.42 26.97 7.47
CA LEU A 284 2.25 26.53 6.34
C LEU A 284 3.52 25.84 6.86
N GLN A 285 3.92 24.76 6.20
CA GLN A 285 5.02 23.90 6.64
C GLN A 285 6.28 24.13 5.78
N ALA A 286 7.33 24.69 6.37
CA ALA A 286 8.56 25.08 5.67
C ALA A 286 9.41 23.91 5.15
N TYR A 287 9.19 22.68 5.62
CA TYR A 287 9.82 21.49 5.07
C TYR A 287 9.34 21.15 3.66
N ILE A 288 8.24 21.74 3.19
CA ILE A 288 7.71 21.58 1.83
C ILE A 288 8.25 22.73 0.96
N PRO A 289 8.90 22.46 -0.17
CA PRO A 289 9.49 23.51 -1.01
C PRO A 289 8.49 24.57 -1.51
N ASP A 290 7.32 24.13 -1.99
CA ASP A 290 6.26 24.98 -2.55
C ASP A 290 5.37 25.67 -1.50
N SER A 291 5.62 25.45 -0.21
CA SER A 291 4.97 26.20 0.87
C SER A 291 5.26 27.70 0.78
N HIS A 292 6.43 28.10 0.28
CA HIS A 292 6.76 29.51 0.06
C HIS A 292 5.95 30.11 -1.10
N SER A 293 5.71 29.35 -2.16
CA SER A 293 4.84 29.76 -3.28
C SER A 293 3.39 29.94 -2.81
N TRP A 294 2.89 29.05 -1.95
CA TRP A 294 1.59 29.20 -1.29
C TRP A 294 1.53 30.39 -0.33
N GLN A 295 2.60 30.64 0.42
CA GLN A 295 2.71 31.82 1.28
C GLN A 295 2.53 33.12 0.48
N ARG A 296 3.22 33.23 -0.67
CA ARG A 296 3.08 34.40 -1.56
C ARG A 296 1.65 34.54 -2.07
N THR A 297 1.05 33.45 -2.54
CA THR A 297 -0.33 33.42 -3.02
C THR A 297 -1.33 33.90 -1.96
N LEU A 298 -1.21 33.40 -0.73
CA LEU A 298 -2.04 33.78 0.41
C LEU A 298 -1.83 35.25 0.81
N THR A 299 -0.59 35.74 0.81
CA THR A 299 -0.28 37.14 1.10
C THR A 299 -0.88 38.09 0.07
N GLU A 300 -0.72 37.80 -1.23
CA GLU A 300 -1.29 38.60 -2.30
C GLU A 300 -2.83 38.61 -2.25
N TRP A 301 -3.44 37.46 -1.95
CA TRP A 301 -4.88 37.36 -1.71
C TRP A 301 -5.30 38.19 -0.49
N ALA A 302 -4.58 38.10 0.62
CA ALA A 302 -4.87 38.85 1.85
C ALA A 302 -4.73 40.37 1.63
N GLN A 303 -3.75 40.81 0.84
CA GLN A 303 -3.60 42.23 0.44
C GLN A 303 -4.81 42.71 -0.36
N ARG A 304 -5.32 41.90 -1.31
CA ARG A 304 -6.55 42.20 -2.04
C ARG A 304 -7.78 42.22 -1.13
N ARG A 305 -7.86 41.32 -0.15
CA ARG A 305 -8.91 41.30 0.88
C ARG A 305 -8.89 42.58 1.73
N LEU A 306 -7.72 42.99 2.21
CA LEU A 306 -7.53 44.20 2.99
C LEU A 306 -7.92 45.47 2.20
N LYS A 307 -7.52 45.56 0.93
CA LYS A 307 -7.88 46.67 0.04
C LYS A 307 -9.40 46.81 -0.17
N ARG A 308 -10.15 45.71 -0.04
CA ARG A 308 -11.62 45.68 -0.11
C ARG A 308 -12.30 45.98 1.24
N GLY A 309 -11.54 46.30 2.28
CA GLY A 309 -12.03 46.58 3.63
C GLY A 309 -12.13 45.35 4.54
N GLY A 310 -11.59 44.21 4.12
CA GLY A 310 -11.54 43.01 4.95
C GLY A 310 -10.46 43.05 6.03
N ALA A 311 -10.54 42.14 7.00
CA ALA A 311 -9.56 41.99 8.07
C ALA A 311 -8.23 41.39 7.55
N PRO A 312 -7.12 41.54 8.30
CA PRO A 312 -5.91 40.77 8.05
C PRO A 312 -6.11 39.29 8.42
N VAL A 313 -5.24 38.43 7.90
CA VAL A 313 -5.17 37.01 8.25
C VAL A 313 -3.86 36.69 8.98
N THR A 314 -3.78 35.52 9.62
CA THR A 314 -2.53 35.05 10.25
C THR A 314 -1.97 33.84 9.48
N ILE A 315 -0.68 33.86 9.18
CA ILE A 315 0.01 32.69 8.63
C ILE A 315 0.98 32.17 9.70
N ARG A 316 0.69 31.00 10.25
CA ARG A 316 1.60 30.30 11.18
C ARG A 316 2.61 29.50 10.36
N ILE A 317 3.88 29.86 10.47
CA ILE A 317 4.98 29.17 9.82
C ILE A 317 5.53 28.14 10.80
N VAL A 318 5.44 26.86 10.44
CA VAL A 318 6.05 25.73 11.16
C VAL A 318 7.12 25.09 10.28
N LYS A 319 8.01 24.26 10.84
CA LYS A 319 8.91 23.43 10.02
C LYS A 319 8.12 22.31 9.33
N GLY A 320 7.49 21.43 10.08
CA GLY A 320 6.73 20.30 9.57
C GLY A 320 6.67 19.18 10.61
N ALA A 321 5.69 18.29 10.49
CA ALA A 321 5.34 17.31 11.54
C ALA A 321 5.06 15.88 11.02
N ASN A 322 5.15 15.67 9.70
CA ASN A 322 4.73 14.42 9.06
C ASN A 322 5.81 13.77 8.20
N MET A 323 7.10 14.11 8.43
CA MET A 323 8.21 13.72 7.56
C MET A 323 8.28 12.22 7.29
N GLU A 324 8.23 11.40 8.35
CA GLU A 324 8.38 9.95 8.21
C GLU A 324 7.22 9.31 7.43
N MET A 325 5.98 9.78 7.65
CA MET A 325 4.83 9.31 6.86
C MET A 325 4.92 9.74 5.39
N GLU A 326 5.36 10.98 5.10
CA GLU A 326 5.57 11.44 3.72
C GLU A 326 6.68 10.64 3.02
N ARG A 327 7.70 10.21 3.77
CA ARG A 327 8.78 9.33 3.27
C ARG A 327 8.28 7.93 2.96
N VAL A 328 7.49 7.33 3.87
CA VAL A 328 6.85 6.03 3.64
C VAL A 328 5.92 6.09 2.43
N GLU A 329 5.01 7.08 2.37
CA GLU A 329 4.08 7.22 1.25
C GLU A 329 4.84 7.35 -0.08
N ALA A 330 5.88 8.19 -0.13
CA ALA A 330 6.72 8.34 -1.31
C ALA A 330 7.39 7.02 -1.74
N SER A 331 7.93 6.25 -0.79
CA SER A 331 8.52 4.93 -1.05
C SER A 331 7.49 3.94 -1.61
N LEU A 332 6.30 3.89 -1.04
CA LEU A 332 5.23 3.00 -1.48
C LEU A 332 4.68 3.38 -2.86
N GLN A 333 4.48 4.66 -3.13
CA GLN A 333 3.85 5.13 -4.38
C GLN A 333 4.84 5.31 -5.53
N GLY A 334 6.16 5.22 -5.28
CA GLY A 334 7.17 5.54 -6.28
C GLY A 334 7.20 7.02 -6.64
N TRP A 335 6.78 7.89 -5.71
CA TRP A 335 6.76 9.34 -5.89
C TRP A 335 8.00 9.98 -5.25
N PRO A 336 8.43 11.17 -5.72
CA PRO A 336 9.35 11.99 -4.96
C PRO A 336 8.77 12.33 -3.59
N GLN A 337 9.58 12.23 -2.55
CA GLN A 337 9.21 12.73 -1.23
C GLN A 337 8.88 14.22 -1.35
N ALA A 338 7.71 14.63 -0.82
CA ALA A 338 7.25 16.01 -0.94
C ALA A 338 8.09 16.98 -0.09
N PRO A 339 8.39 16.67 1.19
CA PRO A 339 9.34 17.47 1.96
C PRO A 339 10.78 17.43 1.44
N PHE A 340 11.61 18.40 1.85
CA PHE A 340 13.06 18.34 1.72
C PHE A 340 13.63 17.10 2.42
N GLN A 341 14.65 16.49 1.82
CA GLN A 341 15.39 15.38 2.43
C GLN A 341 16.38 15.85 3.50
N SER A 342 16.88 17.09 3.39
CA SER A 342 17.80 17.67 4.35
C SER A 342 17.08 18.60 5.33
N LYS A 343 17.44 18.48 6.61
CA LYS A 343 17.04 19.44 7.64
C LYS A 343 17.55 20.85 7.34
N LEU A 344 18.78 20.98 6.84
CA LEU A 344 19.38 22.27 6.52
C LEU A 344 18.54 23.03 5.48
N ASP A 345 17.99 22.32 4.50
CA ASP A 345 17.11 22.92 3.49
C ASP A 345 15.75 23.34 4.06
N THR A 346 15.21 22.56 5.01
CA THR A 346 14.02 22.94 5.78
C THR A 346 14.27 24.22 6.59
N ASP A 347 15.41 24.30 7.28
CA ASP A 347 15.77 25.44 8.12
C ASP A 347 16.06 26.70 7.31
N ALA A 348 16.63 26.53 6.11
CA ALA A 348 16.84 27.59 5.14
C ALA A 348 15.49 28.10 4.59
N ASN A 349 14.56 27.20 4.23
CA ASN A 349 13.24 27.61 3.73
C ASN A 349 12.42 28.29 4.84
N TYR A 350 12.52 27.82 6.08
CA TYR A 350 11.88 28.48 7.23
C TYR A 350 12.34 29.94 7.35
N LYS A 351 13.64 30.21 7.26
CA LYS A 351 14.20 31.57 7.28
C LYS A 351 13.73 32.40 6.09
N ARG A 352 13.72 31.82 4.88
CA ARG A 352 13.17 32.46 3.66
C ARG A 352 11.73 32.91 3.86
N MET A 353 10.88 32.04 4.40
CA MET A 353 9.47 32.32 4.66
C MET A 353 9.29 33.38 5.77
N VAL A 354 10.07 33.32 6.85
CA VAL A 354 10.03 34.32 7.93
C VAL A 354 10.45 35.70 7.41
N ASN A 355 11.54 35.78 6.66
CA ASN A 355 12.02 37.03 6.08
C ASN A 355 10.97 37.66 5.15
N TYR A 356 10.35 36.86 4.27
CA TYR A 356 9.26 37.33 3.40
C TYR A 356 8.05 37.82 4.22
N ALA A 357 7.66 37.11 5.27
CA ALA A 357 6.50 37.47 6.09
C ALA A 357 6.66 38.82 6.82
N LEU A 358 7.90 39.16 7.21
CA LEU A 358 8.22 40.38 7.97
C LEU A 358 8.52 41.60 7.09
N GLN A 359 8.40 41.48 5.77
CA GLN A 359 8.52 42.63 4.87
C GLN A 359 7.43 43.68 5.15
N PRO A 360 7.76 44.98 5.20
CA PRO A 360 6.81 46.06 5.54
C PRO A 360 5.52 46.07 4.72
N GLU A 361 5.58 45.69 3.45
CA GLU A 361 4.44 45.60 2.53
C GLU A 361 3.47 44.44 2.83
N ASN A 362 3.92 43.41 3.53
CA ASN A 362 3.14 42.21 3.83
C ASN A 362 2.44 42.31 5.19
N LEU A 363 3.09 42.93 6.18
CA LEU A 363 2.61 43.09 7.56
C LEU A 363 1.20 43.70 7.74
N PRO A 364 0.71 44.62 6.88
CA PRO A 364 -0.66 45.12 7.01
C PRO A 364 -1.72 44.05 6.74
N ALA A 365 -1.43 43.11 5.84
CA ALA A 365 -2.38 42.11 5.37
C ALA A 365 -2.23 40.76 6.09
N VAL A 366 -1.00 40.42 6.48
CA VAL A 366 -0.66 39.13 7.10
C VAL A 366 0.06 39.37 8.41
N ARG A 367 -0.48 38.79 9.48
CA ARG A 367 0.21 38.63 10.76
C ARG A 367 1.05 37.35 10.72
N PRO A 368 2.37 37.41 10.91
CA PRO A 368 3.19 36.20 11.00
C PRO A 368 3.03 35.51 12.36
N GLY A 369 2.79 34.20 12.35
CA GLY A 369 2.90 33.31 13.52
C GLY A 369 4.20 32.52 13.45
N ILE A 370 5.18 32.87 14.28
CA ILE A 370 6.51 32.23 14.30
C ILE A 370 6.45 31.05 15.27
N ALA A 371 6.23 29.84 14.73
CA ALA A 371 6.06 28.63 15.53
C ALA A 371 7.33 27.78 15.51
N SER A 372 8.15 27.92 16.54
CA SER A 372 9.42 27.19 16.68
C SER A 372 9.85 27.11 18.15
N HIS A 373 10.62 26.07 18.47
CA HIS A 373 11.40 25.97 19.71
C HIS A 373 12.88 26.29 19.49
N ASN A 374 13.32 26.42 18.24
CA ASN A 374 14.71 26.76 17.95
C ASN A 374 14.96 28.23 18.30
N LEU A 375 15.74 28.46 19.36
CA LEU A 375 16.05 29.82 19.84
C LEU A 375 16.76 30.66 18.78
N PHE A 376 17.54 30.07 17.88
CA PHE A 376 18.17 30.80 16.78
C PHE A 376 17.13 31.34 15.79
N ASP A 377 16.16 30.52 15.40
CA ASP A 377 15.08 30.93 14.49
C ASP A 377 14.14 31.96 15.14
N ILE A 378 13.85 31.82 16.44
CA ILE A 378 13.09 32.80 17.23
C ILE A 378 13.84 34.13 17.30
N SER A 379 15.14 34.09 17.58
CA SER A 379 15.98 35.29 17.70
C SER A 379 16.12 36.00 16.36
N TYR A 380 16.26 35.26 15.26
CA TYR A 380 16.25 35.83 13.92
C TYR A 380 14.96 36.61 13.64
N ALA A 381 13.80 36.02 13.95
CA ALA A 381 12.52 36.70 13.79
C ALA A 381 12.38 37.92 14.72
N LEU A 382 12.92 37.86 15.95
CA LEU A 382 12.95 39.01 16.89
C LEU A 382 13.77 40.17 16.33
N VAL A 383 14.96 39.89 15.79
CA VAL A 383 15.82 40.93 15.19
C VAL A 383 15.11 41.60 14.03
N LEU A 384 14.62 40.81 13.06
CA LEU A 384 13.89 41.34 11.90
C LEU A 384 12.67 42.16 12.31
N ALA A 385 11.89 41.68 13.28
CA ALA A 385 10.72 42.38 13.77
C ALA A 385 11.05 43.68 14.50
N THR A 386 12.15 43.72 15.25
CA THR A 386 12.59 44.91 15.98
C THR A 386 13.10 45.98 15.00
N GLU A 387 13.86 45.56 13.97
CA GLU A 387 14.34 46.46 12.91
C GLU A 387 13.19 47.01 12.06
N ALA A 388 12.11 46.24 11.88
CA ALA A 388 10.92 46.65 11.14
C ALA A 388 9.86 47.39 12.00
N ASP A 389 10.12 47.68 13.28
CA ASP A 389 9.14 48.24 14.24
C ASP A 389 7.80 47.44 14.25
N ALA A 390 7.93 46.13 14.09
CA ALA A 390 6.86 45.20 13.77
C ALA A 390 6.56 44.19 14.88
N LEU A 391 7.23 44.26 16.04
CA LEU A 391 7.09 43.26 17.10
C LEU A 391 5.64 43.09 17.60
N SER A 392 4.84 44.17 17.57
CA SER A 392 3.41 44.14 17.89
C SER A 392 2.52 43.53 16.80
N LYS A 393 3.07 43.30 15.59
CA LYS A 393 2.38 42.81 14.39
C LYS A 393 2.67 41.35 14.07
N LEU A 394 3.42 40.63 14.92
CA LEU A 394 3.59 39.17 14.82
C LEU A 394 3.15 38.49 16.12
N GLN A 395 3.32 37.17 16.18
CA GLN A 395 3.21 36.40 17.41
C GLN A 395 4.21 35.25 17.40
N PHE A 396 4.73 34.93 18.57
CA PHE A 396 5.54 33.74 18.77
C PHE A 396 4.67 32.61 19.30
N GLU A 397 4.92 31.41 18.80
CA GLU A 397 4.16 30.22 19.14
C GLU A 397 5.09 29.07 19.53
N MET A 398 4.74 28.35 20.60
CA MET A 398 5.50 27.21 21.11
C MET A 398 4.54 26.10 21.56
N LEU A 399 5.03 24.88 21.74
CA LEU A 399 4.27 23.77 22.31
C LEU A 399 4.17 23.93 23.84
N GLU A 400 2.98 23.65 24.38
CA GLU A 400 2.76 23.57 25.82
C GLU A 400 3.59 22.43 26.44
N GLY A 401 4.18 22.69 27.61
CA GLY A 401 4.80 21.65 28.43
C GLY A 401 6.17 21.14 28.00
N MET A 402 6.71 21.58 26.85
CA MET A 402 8.04 21.15 26.39
C MET A 402 9.18 22.00 26.96
N ALA A 403 9.23 23.30 26.64
CA ALA A 403 10.36 24.17 26.99
C ALA A 403 9.92 25.41 27.78
N ASN A 404 9.25 25.20 28.91
CA ASN A 404 8.60 26.26 29.68
C ASN A 404 9.55 27.38 30.14
N HIS A 405 10.79 27.04 30.48
CA HIS A 405 11.84 27.99 30.88
C HIS A 405 12.30 28.90 29.73
N GLN A 406 12.50 28.35 28.53
CA GLN A 406 12.78 29.13 27.31
C GLN A 406 11.60 30.04 26.94
N ARG A 407 10.38 29.51 27.04
CA ARG A 407 9.16 30.31 26.85
C ARG A 407 9.09 31.47 27.83
N ARG A 408 9.42 31.27 29.12
CA ARG A 408 9.44 32.37 30.12
C ARG A 408 10.43 33.46 29.72
N ALA A 409 11.65 33.09 29.30
CA ALA A 409 12.64 34.05 28.81
C ALA A 409 12.14 34.83 27.59
N LEU A 410 11.55 34.17 26.60
CA LEU A 410 10.95 34.82 25.44
C LEU A 410 9.78 35.73 25.80
N HIS A 411 8.94 35.30 26.76
CA HIS A 411 7.79 36.06 27.22
C HIS A 411 8.20 37.35 27.95
N GLU A 412 9.36 37.38 28.63
CA GLU A 412 9.88 38.61 29.24
C GLU A 412 10.14 39.71 28.21
N LEU A 413 10.64 39.34 27.02
CA LEU A 413 10.92 40.27 25.91
C LEU A 413 9.68 40.63 25.09
N THR A 414 8.86 39.64 24.75
CA THR A 414 7.76 39.81 23.77
C THR A 414 6.42 40.13 24.39
N LYS A 415 6.22 39.77 25.67
CA LYS A 415 4.95 39.85 26.42
C LYS A 415 3.76 39.12 25.77
N SER A 416 3.98 38.39 24.67
CA SER A 416 2.92 37.74 23.90
C SER A 416 3.45 36.46 23.25
N VAL A 417 3.18 35.33 23.90
CA VAL A 417 3.45 33.97 23.39
C VAL A 417 2.15 33.17 23.40
N LEU A 418 1.87 32.45 22.32
CA LEU A 418 0.73 31.55 22.17
C LEU A 418 1.21 30.10 22.29
N LEU A 419 0.64 29.32 23.21
CA LEU A 419 1.02 27.93 23.43
C LEU A 419 0.03 26.98 22.76
N TYR A 420 0.54 26.08 21.92
CA TYR A 420 -0.23 25.01 21.31
C TYR A 420 -0.43 23.89 22.33
N ALA A 421 -1.70 23.62 22.64
CA ALA A 421 -2.14 22.79 23.74
C ALA A 421 -3.00 21.63 23.20
N PRO A 422 -2.41 20.45 22.95
CA PRO A 422 -3.18 19.27 22.59
C PRO A 422 -3.98 18.80 23.82
N ALA A 423 -5.28 18.58 23.63
CA ALA A 423 -6.18 18.15 24.67
C ALA A 423 -6.88 16.86 24.25
N CYS A 424 -6.87 15.84 25.12
CA CYS A 424 -7.49 14.54 24.87
C CYS A 424 -8.29 14.08 26.10
N ARG A 425 -9.43 13.43 25.90
CA ARG A 425 -10.20 12.83 27.00
C ARG A 425 -9.55 11.55 27.47
N LYS A 426 -9.83 11.12 28.71
CA LYS A 426 -9.31 9.87 29.27
C LYS A 426 -9.67 8.63 28.43
N GLU A 427 -10.88 8.60 27.89
CA GLU A 427 -11.39 7.53 27.02
C GLU A 427 -10.61 7.48 25.70
N ASP A 428 -10.26 8.64 25.14
CA ASP A 428 -9.60 8.76 23.83
C ASP A 428 -8.06 8.69 23.87
N PHE A 429 -7.46 8.47 25.05
CA PHE A 429 -6.02 8.59 25.25
C PHE A 429 -5.21 7.68 24.30
N ILE A 430 -5.74 6.50 23.97
CA ILE A 430 -5.10 5.56 23.03
C ILE A 430 -4.96 6.19 21.63
N HIS A 431 -5.94 6.97 21.18
CA HIS A 431 -5.88 7.66 19.88
C HIS A 431 -4.88 8.83 19.87
N ALA A 432 -4.50 9.34 21.04
CA ALA A 432 -3.49 10.39 21.15
C ALA A 432 -2.04 9.86 21.06
N ILE A 433 -1.84 8.54 21.04
CA ILE A 433 -0.51 7.93 20.97
C ILE A 433 0.16 8.23 19.63
N GLY A 434 -0.55 8.15 18.51
CA GLY A 434 0.01 8.52 17.20
C GLY A 434 0.45 9.99 17.13
N TYR A 435 -0.15 10.88 17.93
CA TYR A 435 0.36 12.25 18.11
C TYR A 435 1.65 12.26 18.94
N LEU A 436 1.72 11.52 20.05
CA LEU A 436 2.93 11.42 20.88
C LEU A 436 4.13 10.86 20.09
N VAL A 437 3.92 9.78 19.33
CA VAL A 437 4.98 9.14 18.53
C VAL A 437 5.56 10.13 17.52
N ARG A 438 4.70 10.80 16.73
CA ARG A 438 5.14 11.85 15.78
C ARG A 438 5.92 12.97 16.49
N ARG A 439 5.48 13.39 17.68
CA ARG A 439 6.18 14.41 18.46
C ARG A 439 7.52 13.93 19.03
N LEU A 440 7.66 12.66 19.38
CA LEU A 440 8.95 12.10 19.78
C LEU A 440 9.89 12.00 18.57
N ASP A 441 9.39 11.59 17.42
CA ASP A 441 10.16 11.50 16.18
C ASP A 441 10.67 12.85 15.70
N GLU A 442 9.78 13.84 15.62
CA GLU A 442 10.15 15.21 15.26
C GLU A 442 11.31 15.71 16.13
N ASN A 443 11.31 15.44 17.43
CA ASN A 443 12.16 16.11 18.41
C ASN A 443 13.47 15.38 18.78
N THR A 444 13.75 14.21 18.20
CA THR A 444 14.86 13.33 18.62
C THR A 444 16.03 13.24 17.62
N GLY A 445 15.92 13.79 16.41
CA GLY A 445 17.03 13.80 15.44
C GLY A 445 18.26 14.57 15.94
N ASP A 446 19.48 14.12 15.60
CA ASP A 446 20.76 14.68 16.10
C ASP A 446 20.89 16.19 15.87
N GLU A 447 20.45 16.64 14.70
CA GLU A 447 20.49 18.03 14.29
C GLU A 447 19.31 18.85 14.86
N ASN A 448 18.39 18.26 15.63
CA ASN A 448 17.24 19.00 16.13
C ASN A 448 17.49 19.76 17.43
N PHE A 449 17.04 21.01 17.48
CA PHE A 449 17.23 21.88 18.64
C PHE A 449 16.57 21.30 19.90
N LEU A 450 15.35 20.75 19.77
CA LEU A 450 14.63 20.19 20.92
C LEU A 450 15.29 18.96 21.55
N ARG A 451 16.11 18.22 20.80
CA ARG A 451 16.92 17.13 21.34
C ARG A 451 17.88 17.65 22.41
N HIS A 452 18.49 18.81 22.16
CA HIS A 452 19.51 19.41 23.02
C HIS A 452 18.91 20.44 23.99
N ALA A 453 17.72 20.96 23.71
CA ALA A 453 17.09 22.10 24.42
C ALA A 453 17.02 21.94 25.94
N PHE A 454 17.05 20.71 26.45
CA PHE A 454 16.95 20.41 27.88
C PHE A 454 18.27 20.55 28.64
N ASN A 455 19.42 20.39 27.99
CA ASN A 455 20.75 20.44 28.61
C ASN A 455 21.75 21.37 27.88
N ILE A 456 21.32 22.03 26.81
CA ILE A 456 22.18 22.91 26.04
C ILE A 456 22.59 24.15 26.84
N THR A 457 23.89 24.41 26.89
CA THR A 457 24.47 25.64 27.43
C THR A 457 25.20 26.39 26.33
N VAL A 458 25.26 27.71 26.43
CA VAL A 458 26.05 28.53 25.50
C VAL A 458 27.50 28.05 25.56
N GLU A 459 28.16 27.96 24.39
CA GLU A 459 29.52 27.41 24.18
C GLU A 459 29.69 25.88 24.26
N SER A 460 28.64 25.12 24.60
CA SER A 460 28.68 23.66 24.51
C SER A 460 28.85 23.16 23.07
N ASP A 461 29.35 21.94 22.88
CA ASP A 461 29.52 21.35 21.54
C ASP A 461 28.20 21.28 20.77
N ALA A 462 27.11 20.93 21.45
CA ALA A 462 25.76 20.93 20.88
C ALA A 462 25.30 22.34 20.46
N TRP A 463 25.62 23.38 21.25
CA TRP A 463 25.35 24.77 20.88
C TRP A 463 26.13 25.19 19.64
N LYS A 464 27.42 24.91 19.59
CA LYS A 464 28.29 25.23 18.44
C LYS A 464 27.83 24.51 17.17
N LEU A 465 27.40 23.26 17.27
CA LEU A 465 26.84 22.51 16.15
C LEU A 465 25.56 23.18 15.61
N LEU A 466 24.62 23.51 16.50
CA LEU A 466 23.35 24.15 16.10
C LEU A 466 23.55 25.58 15.58
N GLU A 467 24.50 26.32 16.15
CA GLU A 467 24.94 27.64 15.69
C GLU A 467 25.53 27.57 14.28
N ALA A 468 26.45 26.63 14.03
CA ALA A 468 27.02 26.40 12.71
C ALA A 468 25.94 26.01 11.69
N GLY A 469 25.00 25.14 12.07
CA GLY A 469 23.85 24.77 11.23
C GLY A 469 22.94 25.96 10.92
N PHE A 470 22.69 26.83 11.91
CA PHE A 470 21.92 28.07 11.72
C PHE A 470 22.59 29.00 10.72
N VAL A 471 23.89 29.27 10.85
CA VAL A 471 24.64 30.12 9.90
C VAL A 471 24.65 29.49 8.51
N SER A 472 25.00 28.20 8.41
CA SER A 472 25.08 27.48 7.13
C SER A 472 23.74 27.44 6.38
N SER A 473 22.61 27.46 7.09
CA SER A 473 21.30 27.46 6.45
C SER A 473 21.03 28.73 5.63
N PHE A 474 21.65 29.87 5.94
CA PHE A 474 21.50 31.09 5.13
C PHE A 474 22.16 30.96 3.75
N GLU A 475 23.30 30.28 3.66
CA GLU A 475 24.01 30.03 2.40
C GLU A 475 23.16 29.19 1.43
N ARG A 476 22.31 28.31 1.97
CA ARG A 476 21.42 27.44 1.18
C ARG A 476 20.25 28.20 0.55
N ILE A 477 19.79 29.31 1.15
CA ILE A 477 18.54 30.01 0.75
C ILE A 477 18.50 30.33 -0.75
N ALA A 478 19.62 30.83 -1.30
CA ALA A 478 19.70 31.22 -2.70
C ALA A 478 19.57 30.04 -3.68
N SER A 479 19.93 28.83 -3.23
CA SER A 479 19.91 27.59 -4.02
C SER A 479 18.63 26.76 -3.82
N LEU A 480 17.75 27.15 -2.91
CA LEU A 480 16.56 26.37 -2.57
C LEU A 480 15.51 26.38 -3.68
N PRO A 481 14.98 25.22 -4.09
CA PRO A 481 13.83 25.19 -4.97
C PRO A 481 12.60 25.81 -4.29
N VAL A 482 11.74 26.43 -5.11
CA VAL A 482 10.41 26.93 -4.73
C VAL A 482 9.28 26.11 -5.39
N GLU A 483 9.66 25.25 -6.34
CA GLU A 483 8.76 24.36 -7.05
C GLU A 483 8.54 23.08 -6.24
N PRO A 484 7.35 22.45 -6.36
CA PRO A 484 7.09 21.18 -5.69
C PRO A 484 8.06 20.10 -6.17
N ARG A 485 8.38 19.16 -5.28
CA ARG A 485 9.16 17.95 -5.62
C ARG A 485 8.33 16.96 -6.42
N ARG A 486 7.04 16.84 -6.09
CA ARG A 486 6.07 16.09 -6.90
C ARG A 486 5.61 16.96 -8.07
N ARG A 487 5.93 16.54 -9.30
CA ARG A 487 5.77 17.35 -10.53
C ARG A 487 4.89 16.69 -11.60
N GLN A 488 4.23 15.58 -11.25
CA GLN A 488 3.36 14.86 -12.17
C GLN A 488 2.23 15.78 -12.65
N ASP A 489 2.06 15.91 -13.96
CA ASP A 489 0.94 16.64 -14.57
C ASP A 489 0.47 15.83 -15.78
N ARG A 490 -0.53 14.98 -15.57
CA ARG A 490 -1.06 14.08 -16.59
C ARG A 490 -1.68 14.80 -17.80
N ARG A 491 -1.86 16.12 -17.76
CA ARG A 491 -2.35 16.92 -18.90
C ARG A 491 -1.25 17.28 -19.90
N HIS A 492 0.01 17.24 -19.46
CA HIS A 492 1.17 17.69 -20.24
C HIS A 492 2.26 16.62 -20.36
N GLU A 493 2.03 15.41 -19.84
CA GLU A 493 2.92 14.26 -20.07
C GLU A 493 2.81 13.81 -21.52
N GLU A 494 3.91 13.95 -22.26
CA GLU A 494 4.04 13.45 -23.63
C GLU A 494 4.86 12.15 -23.61
N TRP A 495 4.23 11.04 -24.01
CA TRP A 495 4.88 9.75 -24.20
C TRP A 495 5.10 9.51 -25.70
N VAL A 496 6.24 8.94 -26.10
CA VAL A 496 6.55 8.66 -27.51
C VAL A 496 5.69 7.49 -27.98
N ALA A 497 4.50 7.77 -28.50
CA ALA A 497 3.75 6.81 -29.27
C ALA A 497 4.47 6.53 -30.61
N SER A 498 4.68 5.27 -30.92
CA SER A 498 5.11 4.79 -32.22
C SER A 498 4.07 5.19 -33.28
N ALA A 499 4.53 5.72 -34.43
CA ALA A 499 3.68 6.29 -35.47
C ALA A 499 2.88 5.23 -36.25
N GLY A 500 1.96 4.53 -35.57
CA GLY A 500 0.91 3.73 -36.18
C GLY A 500 -0.39 4.53 -36.22
N LYS A 501 -0.96 4.75 -37.41
CA LYS A 501 -2.28 5.39 -37.54
C LYS A 501 -3.34 4.50 -36.88
N ALA A 502 -3.95 4.95 -35.79
CA ALA A 502 -5.21 4.39 -35.29
C ALA A 502 -6.35 4.87 -36.21
N ALA A 503 -7.01 3.94 -36.91
CA ALA A 503 -8.06 4.28 -37.88
C ALA A 503 -9.45 3.70 -37.55
N ASP A 504 -9.55 2.65 -36.73
CA ASP A 504 -10.68 1.71 -36.91
C ASP A 504 -11.59 1.47 -35.69
N VAL A 505 -11.41 2.16 -34.56
CA VAL A 505 -12.35 2.12 -33.40
C VAL A 505 -13.39 3.26 -33.48
N GLY A 506 -13.54 3.93 -34.63
CA GLY A 506 -14.50 5.04 -34.80
C GLY A 506 -14.18 6.32 -34.01
N LEU A 507 -13.14 6.32 -33.17
CA LEU A 507 -12.69 7.47 -32.36
C LEU A 507 -11.81 8.43 -33.19
N ALA A 508 -12.38 9.03 -34.24
CA ALA A 508 -11.72 10.07 -35.02
C ALA A 508 -11.71 11.40 -34.23
N GLY A 509 -10.75 11.59 -33.32
CA GLY A 509 -10.66 12.86 -32.56
C GLY A 509 -9.58 12.98 -31.49
N ILE A 510 -8.96 11.87 -31.05
CA ILE A 510 -7.94 11.90 -29.99
C ILE A 510 -6.59 11.50 -30.61
N GLN A 511 -5.74 12.48 -30.93
CA GLN A 511 -4.40 12.21 -31.45
C GLN A 511 -3.35 12.23 -30.32
N PRO A 512 -2.49 11.21 -30.20
CA PRO A 512 -1.33 11.24 -29.32
C PRO A 512 -0.24 12.18 -29.88
N VAL A 513 0.40 12.94 -28.98
CA VAL A 513 1.36 14.02 -29.30
C VAL A 513 2.78 13.59 -28.91
N SER A 514 3.78 13.96 -29.73
CA SER A 514 5.16 13.45 -29.67
C SER A 514 6.16 14.39 -28.96
N ARG A 515 7.05 13.85 -28.10
CA ARG A 515 8.39 14.42 -27.85
C ARG A 515 9.43 13.42 -27.33
N VAL A 516 10.68 13.62 -27.74
CA VAL A 516 11.87 12.83 -27.39
C VAL A 516 12.34 13.10 -25.95
N ALA A 517 12.51 12.04 -25.15
CA ALA A 517 13.33 12.05 -23.93
C ALA A 517 14.33 10.87 -23.94
N ALA A 518 15.55 11.16 -23.51
CA ALA A 518 16.71 10.30 -23.66
C ALA A 518 16.69 9.10 -22.69
N SER A 519 16.49 7.90 -23.23
CA SER A 519 16.82 6.66 -22.52
C SER A 519 18.34 6.60 -22.31
N LYS A 520 18.82 6.59 -21.07
CA LYS A 520 20.20 6.20 -20.78
C LYS A 520 20.35 4.70 -21.12
N PRO A 521 21.33 4.31 -21.94
CA PRO A 521 21.61 2.91 -22.22
C PRO A 521 22.23 2.26 -20.97
N GLY A 522 21.54 1.27 -20.40
CA GLY A 522 22.00 0.47 -19.27
C GLY A 522 22.61 -0.86 -19.70
N VAL A 523 23.71 -1.21 -19.03
CA VAL A 523 24.70 -2.30 -19.23
C VAL A 523 24.06 -3.70 -19.32
N PRO A 524 24.62 -4.65 -20.11
CA PRO A 524 24.17 -6.04 -20.09
C PRO A 524 24.51 -6.68 -18.74
N ALA A 525 23.46 -7.02 -17.97
CA ALA A 525 23.59 -7.74 -16.70
C ALA A 525 23.78 -9.24 -16.96
N SER A 526 24.48 -9.90 -16.03
CA SER A 526 24.74 -11.35 -16.08
C SER A 526 23.44 -12.16 -15.91
N SER A 527 23.47 -13.45 -16.24
CA SER A 527 22.29 -14.34 -16.40
C SER A 527 21.40 -14.53 -15.16
N GLY A 528 21.75 -13.95 -13.99
CA GLY A 528 20.89 -13.89 -12.80
C GLY A 528 20.21 -12.53 -12.54
N GLU A 529 20.56 -11.47 -13.28
CA GLU A 529 20.28 -10.09 -12.88
C GLU A 529 19.31 -9.31 -13.80
N ALA A 530 18.70 -9.99 -14.77
CA ALA A 530 18.04 -9.33 -15.91
C ALA A 530 16.86 -8.40 -15.56
N TRP A 531 16.23 -8.57 -14.40
CA TRP A 531 15.10 -7.75 -13.94
C TRP A 531 15.32 -7.02 -12.61
N HIS A 532 16.55 -6.95 -12.07
CA HIS A 532 16.85 -6.15 -10.86
C HIS A 532 16.69 -4.63 -11.07
N GLY A 533 16.67 -4.18 -12.32
CA GLY A 533 16.38 -2.79 -12.67
C GLY A 533 14.90 -2.49 -12.89
N PHE A 534 13.99 -3.45 -12.65
CA PHE A 534 12.56 -3.23 -12.79
C PHE A 534 12.07 -2.27 -11.68
N VAL A 535 11.25 -1.31 -12.08
CA VAL A 535 10.62 -0.35 -11.17
C VAL A 535 9.15 -0.31 -11.55
N ASN A 536 8.27 -0.37 -10.56
CA ASN A 536 6.83 -0.25 -10.78
C ASN A 536 6.48 1.15 -11.33
N GLU A 537 5.54 1.20 -12.27
CA GLU A 537 4.94 2.43 -12.78
C GLU A 537 4.23 3.19 -11.65
N PRO A 538 4.56 4.47 -11.40
CA PRO A 538 3.91 5.24 -10.36
C PRO A 538 2.47 5.60 -10.76
N ASP A 539 1.57 5.42 -9.81
CA ASP A 539 0.17 5.84 -9.93
C ASP A 539 0.06 7.37 -10.06
N THR A 540 -1.12 7.83 -10.47
CA THR A 540 -1.43 9.24 -10.56
C THR A 540 -1.59 9.86 -9.15
N ASP A 541 -0.77 10.85 -8.82
CA ASP A 541 -0.91 11.64 -7.59
C ASP A 541 -2.04 12.66 -7.74
N PHE A 542 -3.25 12.26 -7.37
CA PHE A 542 -4.42 13.14 -7.36
C PHE A 542 -4.36 14.25 -6.29
N GLY A 543 -3.36 14.25 -5.40
CA GLY A 543 -3.08 15.38 -4.51
C GLY A 543 -2.63 16.64 -5.26
N LEU A 544 -2.12 16.47 -6.48
CA LEU A 544 -1.74 17.57 -7.37
C LEU A 544 -2.98 18.10 -8.11
N PRO A 545 -3.28 19.42 -8.04
CA PRO A 545 -4.48 19.98 -8.67
C PRO A 545 -4.60 19.69 -10.17
N ALA A 546 -3.48 19.66 -10.88
CA ALA A 546 -3.43 19.36 -12.31
C ALA A 546 -4.04 17.99 -12.66
N ASN A 547 -3.82 16.98 -11.82
CA ASN A 547 -4.31 15.62 -12.03
C ASN A 547 -5.80 15.49 -11.69
N SER A 548 -6.32 16.28 -10.73
CA SER A 548 -7.77 16.36 -10.50
C SER A 548 -8.51 16.98 -11.69
N LEU A 549 -7.94 18.04 -12.31
CA LEU A 549 -8.50 18.65 -13.52
C LEU A 549 -8.43 17.70 -14.73
N TRP A 550 -7.36 16.91 -14.83
CA TRP A 550 -7.24 15.85 -15.84
C TRP A 550 -8.33 14.79 -15.67
N ALA A 551 -8.63 14.36 -14.44
CA ALA A 551 -9.72 13.43 -14.16
C ALA A 551 -11.09 14.01 -14.59
N ASP A 552 -11.35 15.28 -14.29
CA ASP A 552 -12.58 15.97 -14.74
C ASP A 552 -12.66 16.05 -16.28
N GLN A 553 -11.52 16.23 -16.95
CA GLN A 553 -11.46 16.21 -18.41
C GLN A 553 -11.80 14.82 -18.98
N ILE A 554 -11.32 13.73 -18.37
CA ILE A 554 -11.68 12.36 -18.78
C ILE A 554 -13.20 12.17 -18.72
N VAL A 555 -13.83 12.58 -17.62
CA VAL A 555 -15.29 12.50 -17.46
C VAL A 555 -15.98 13.27 -18.58
N THR A 556 -15.55 14.51 -18.84
CA THR A 556 -16.11 15.38 -19.89
C THR A 556 -15.97 14.79 -21.28
N ASP A 557 -14.82 14.19 -21.61
CA ASP A 557 -14.51 13.64 -22.94
C ASP A 557 -15.25 12.33 -23.25
N TRP A 558 -15.82 11.68 -22.24
CA TRP A 558 -16.41 10.35 -22.37
C TRP A 558 -17.90 10.29 -22.07
N ILE A 559 -18.45 11.19 -21.25
CA ILE A 559 -19.83 11.10 -20.77
C ILE A 559 -20.85 11.10 -21.92
N ASP A 560 -20.59 11.86 -22.99
CA ASP A 560 -21.48 11.97 -24.14
C ASP A 560 -21.23 10.93 -25.25
N LYS A 561 -20.23 10.04 -25.08
CA LYS A 561 -19.93 8.97 -26.06
C LYS A 561 -20.84 7.77 -25.86
N CYS A 562 -22.14 7.96 -26.11
CA CYS A 562 -23.15 6.93 -25.94
C CYS A 562 -24.21 6.96 -27.04
N ASP A 563 -25.03 5.91 -27.08
CA ASP A 563 -26.15 5.70 -27.98
C ASP A 563 -25.77 5.85 -29.47
N GLU A 564 -26.17 6.93 -30.13
CA GLU A 564 -25.84 7.17 -31.54
C GLU A 564 -24.33 7.39 -31.75
N ASP A 565 -23.66 7.97 -30.75
CA ASP A 565 -22.22 8.26 -30.75
C ASP A 565 -21.38 7.13 -30.13
N ALA A 566 -22.02 6.01 -29.73
CA ALA A 566 -21.31 4.87 -29.16
C ALA A 566 -20.36 4.21 -30.19
N PRO A 567 -19.07 4.01 -29.88
CA PRO A 567 -18.11 3.38 -30.78
C PRO A 567 -18.50 1.94 -31.12
N THR A 568 -18.21 1.53 -32.35
CA THR A 568 -18.41 0.14 -32.80
C THR A 568 -17.08 -0.58 -32.97
N VAL A 569 -16.91 -1.67 -32.23
CA VAL A 569 -15.77 -2.60 -32.33
C VAL A 569 -16.03 -3.61 -33.44
N SER A 570 -15.24 -3.52 -34.50
CA SER A 570 -15.29 -4.45 -35.63
C SER A 570 -14.56 -5.77 -35.31
N LEU A 571 -15.13 -6.89 -35.74
CA LEU A 571 -14.49 -8.20 -35.65
C LEU A 571 -13.35 -8.33 -36.67
N ARG A 572 -12.20 -8.86 -36.23
CA ARG A 572 -11.06 -9.16 -37.11
C ARG A 572 -10.57 -10.58 -36.93
N VAL A 573 -10.23 -11.21 -38.04
CA VAL A 573 -9.57 -12.52 -38.07
C VAL A 573 -8.30 -12.39 -38.92
N GLY A 574 -7.14 -12.68 -38.34
CA GLY A 574 -5.83 -12.50 -38.98
C GLY A 574 -5.58 -11.07 -39.48
N GLY A 575 -6.08 -10.07 -38.75
CA GLY A 575 -5.96 -8.64 -39.10
C GLY A 575 -6.97 -8.12 -40.13
N ALA A 576 -7.69 -9.01 -40.84
CA ALA A 576 -8.73 -8.62 -41.81
C ALA A 576 -10.08 -8.41 -41.10
N ILE A 577 -10.80 -7.34 -41.47
CA ILE A 577 -12.15 -7.06 -40.97
C ILE A 577 -13.12 -8.09 -41.56
N VAL A 578 -13.93 -8.70 -40.72
CA VAL A 578 -15.01 -9.60 -41.15
C VAL A 578 -16.16 -8.75 -41.69
N THR A 579 -16.52 -8.93 -42.97
CA THR A 579 -17.53 -8.12 -43.68
C THR A 579 -18.88 -8.82 -43.86
N GLY A 580 -18.98 -10.11 -43.49
CA GLY A 580 -20.24 -10.86 -43.53
C GLY A 580 -21.20 -10.47 -42.42
N GLU A 581 -22.49 -10.82 -42.56
CA GLU A 581 -23.48 -10.58 -41.51
C GLU A 581 -23.13 -11.38 -40.24
N ARG A 582 -23.01 -10.66 -39.13
CA ARG A 582 -22.73 -11.17 -37.79
C ARG A 582 -23.60 -10.44 -36.77
N PRO A 583 -23.95 -11.06 -35.63
CA PRO A 583 -24.70 -10.38 -34.58
C PRO A 583 -23.92 -9.16 -34.06
N LEU A 584 -24.60 -8.00 -34.02
CA LEU A 584 -24.12 -6.80 -33.34
C LEU A 584 -24.71 -6.79 -31.93
N ARG A 585 -23.87 -6.55 -30.92
CA ARG A 585 -24.27 -6.47 -29.50
C ARG A 585 -23.99 -5.09 -28.94
N ASP A 586 -24.91 -4.64 -28.09
CA ASP A 586 -24.73 -3.41 -27.31
C ASP A 586 -24.01 -3.75 -26.00
N SER A 587 -23.07 -2.89 -25.62
CA SER A 587 -22.42 -2.83 -24.32
C SER A 587 -22.99 -1.63 -23.55
N LEU A 588 -23.42 -1.86 -22.31
CA LEU A 588 -24.22 -0.89 -21.54
C LEU A 588 -23.39 -0.24 -20.44
N ASP A 589 -23.71 1.00 -20.12
CA ASP A 589 -23.15 1.71 -18.97
C ASP A 589 -23.76 1.25 -17.64
N PRO A 590 -22.99 0.67 -16.71
CA PRO A 590 -23.53 0.22 -15.43
C PRO A 590 -24.00 1.36 -14.50
N SER A 591 -23.60 2.60 -14.77
CA SER A 591 -23.97 3.81 -14.01
C SER A 591 -25.21 4.54 -14.58
N ARG A 592 -25.65 4.18 -15.79
CA ARG A 592 -26.76 4.84 -16.50
C ARG A 592 -27.65 3.79 -17.17
N ASP A 593 -28.73 3.42 -16.49
CA ASP A 593 -29.70 2.42 -16.95
C ASP A 593 -30.10 2.62 -18.43
N GLY A 594 -29.78 1.64 -19.29
CA GLY A 594 -30.17 1.60 -20.71
C GLY A 594 -29.27 2.38 -21.69
N CYS A 595 -28.24 3.07 -21.20
CA CYS A 595 -27.28 3.82 -22.01
C CYS A 595 -26.31 2.86 -22.72
N VAL A 596 -26.23 2.93 -24.06
CA VAL A 596 -25.30 2.11 -24.85
C VAL A 596 -23.97 2.85 -24.98
N VAL A 597 -22.87 2.29 -24.52
CA VAL A 597 -21.53 2.94 -24.56
C VAL A 597 -20.58 2.33 -25.57
N ALA A 598 -20.90 1.15 -26.08
CA ALA A 598 -20.19 0.56 -27.21
C ALA A 598 -21.10 -0.43 -27.93
N ARG A 599 -20.74 -0.76 -29.17
CA ARG A 599 -21.28 -1.90 -29.90
C ARG A 599 -20.16 -2.80 -30.35
N TYR A 600 -20.35 -4.11 -30.39
CA TYR A 600 -19.34 -5.03 -30.89
C TYR A 600 -19.93 -6.15 -31.73
N VAL A 601 -19.17 -6.61 -32.71
CA VAL A 601 -19.56 -7.70 -33.61
C VAL A 601 -19.13 -9.04 -33.01
N GLU A 602 -20.06 -9.98 -32.84
CA GLU A 602 -19.79 -11.32 -32.30
C GLU A 602 -19.22 -12.27 -33.36
N ALA A 603 -18.14 -12.97 -33.00
CA ALA A 603 -17.59 -14.07 -33.78
C ALA A 603 -18.46 -15.32 -33.69
N ASN A 604 -18.58 -16.04 -34.80
CA ASN A 604 -19.21 -17.36 -34.87
C ASN A 604 -18.15 -18.49 -34.89
N SER A 605 -18.59 -19.74 -35.03
CA SER A 605 -17.70 -20.91 -35.06
C SER A 605 -16.72 -20.93 -36.26
N GLU A 606 -17.11 -20.39 -37.42
CA GLU A 606 -16.23 -20.29 -38.59
C GLU A 606 -15.09 -19.30 -38.33
N ASP A 607 -15.42 -18.15 -37.74
CA ASP A 607 -14.46 -17.11 -37.38
C ASP A 607 -13.46 -17.63 -36.31
N VAL A 608 -13.94 -18.40 -35.33
CA VAL A 608 -13.10 -19.10 -34.34
C VAL A 608 -12.12 -20.04 -35.02
N GLY A 609 -12.60 -20.92 -35.91
CA GLY A 609 -11.74 -21.85 -36.64
C GLY A 609 -10.65 -21.13 -37.42
N ALA A 610 -11.02 -20.08 -38.15
CA ALA A 610 -10.08 -19.27 -38.91
C ALA A 610 -9.06 -18.52 -38.02
N ALA A 611 -9.48 -17.95 -36.90
CA ALA A 611 -8.60 -17.24 -35.97
C ALA A 611 -7.57 -18.18 -35.34
N VAL A 612 -8.00 -19.37 -34.91
CA VAL A 612 -7.12 -20.41 -34.36
C VAL A 612 -6.13 -20.89 -35.43
N GLU A 613 -6.57 -21.12 -36.67
CA GLU A 613 -5.67 -21.49 -37.76
C GLU A 613 -4.61 -20.43 -38.05
N VAL A 614 -4.98 -19.15 -38.02
CA VAL A 614 -4.03 -18.05 -38.24
C VAL A 614 -2.98 -18.01 -37.13
N ALA A 615 -3.41 -18.09 -35.87
CA ALA A 615 -2.50 -18.13 -34.72
C ALA A 615 -1.60 -19.38 -34.76
N ALA A 616 -2.13 -20.53 -35.18
CA ALA A 616 -1.38 -21.76 -35.32
C ALA A 616 -0.33 -21.66 -36.44
N LYS A 617 -0.64 -21.01 -37.57
CA LYS A 617 0.29 -20.80 -38.69
C LYS A 617 1.37 -19.76 -38.38
N ASP A 618 1.07 -18.75 -37.57
CA ASP A 618 1.97 -17.63 -37.22
C ASP A 618 2.64 -16.97 -38.45
N PRO A 619 1.86 -16.39 -39.38
CA PRO A 619 2.41 -15.84 -40.62
C PRO A 619 3.39 -14.68 -40.41
N ALA A 620 3.26 -13.92 -39.30
CA ALA A 620 4.23 -12.89 -38.92
C ALA A 620 5.53 -13.45 -38.30
N GLY A 621 5.58 -14.74 -37.97
CA GLY A 621 6.76 -15.37 -37.39
C GLY A 621 7.08 -14.90 -35.98
N TRP A 622 6.09 -14.49 -35.18
CA TRP A 622 6.28 -14.00 -33.82
C TRP A 622 7.05 -14.99 -32.94
N ARG A 623 6.73 -16.29 -33.06
CA ARG A 623 7.37 -17.35 -32.26
C ARG A 623 8.85 -17.53 -32.58
N SER A 624 9.29 -17.06 -33.75
CA SER A 624 10.68 -17.14 -34.20
C SER A 624 11.56 -15.96 -33.73
N LEU A 625 10.95 -14.88 -33.24
CA LEU A 625 11.69 -13.74 -32.70
C LEU A 625 12.45 -14.14 -31.44
N ALA A 626 13.66 -13.61 -31.25
CA ALA A 626 14.39 -13.81 -30.00
C ALA A 626 13.69 -13.09 -28.83
N ALA A 627 13.86 -13.59 -27.60
CA ALA A 627 13.23 -12.98 -26.41
C ALA A 627 13.60 -11.50 -26.24
N ALA A 628 14.84 -11.11 -26.56
CA ALA A 628 15.29 -9.72 -26.52
C ALA A 628 14.57 -8.82 -27.55
N ASP A 629 14.23 -9.36 -28.73
CA ASP A 629 13.48 -8.62 -29.75
C ASP A 629 12.01 -8.45 -29.37
N ARG A 630 11.40 -9.51 -28.81
CA ARG A 630 10.05 -9.42 -28.23
C ARG A 630 10.01 -8.40 -27.10
N ARG A 631 11.01 -8.37 -26.23
CA ARG A 631 11.14 -7.34 -25.18
C ARG A 631 11.18 -5.93 -25.73
N ARG A 632 11.89 -5.69 -26.84
CA ARG A 632 11.93 -4.36 -27.47
C ARG A 632 10.54 -3.92 -27.94
N VAL A 633 9.80 -4.81 -28.60
CA VAL A 633 8.42 -4.54 -29.04
C VAL A 633 7.52 -4.28 -27.84
N LEU A 634 7.57 -5.14 -26.82
CA LEU A 634 6.76 -4.99 -25.60
C LEU A 634 7.10 -3.71 -24.83
N GLY A 635 8.35 -3.25 -24.81
CA GLY A 635 8.71 -1.94 -24.26
C GLY A 635 7.99 -0.79 -24.98
N CYS A 636 7.90 -0.84 -26.31
CA CYS A 636 7.09 0.12 -27.07
C CYS A 636 5.59 0.01 -26.73
N VAL A 637 5.07 -1.20 -26.48
CA VAL A 637 3.69 -1.38 -26.02
C VAL A 637 3.47 -0.73 -24.65
N ALA A 638 4.41 -0.86 -23.71
CA ALA A 638 4.31 -0.23 -22.40
C ALA A 638 4.19 1.30 -22.53
N ASP A 639 4.97 1.93 -23.42
CA ASP A 639 4.87 3.36 -23.72
C ASP A 639 3.51 3.75 -24.33
N GLU A 640 2.96 2.91 -25.22
CA GLU A 640 1.60 3.12 -25.76
C GLU A 640 0.51 3.02 -24.70
N VAL A 641 0.67 2.11 -23.72
CA VAL A 641 -0.29 1.98 -22.60
C VAL A 641 -0.19 3.18 -21.65
N ARG A 642 1.03 3.67 -21.35
CA ARG A 642 1.23 4.92 -20.59
C ARG A 642 0.55 6.11 -21.28
N ALA A 643 0.77 6.25 -22.60
CA ALA A 643 0.13 7.29 -23.41
C ALA A 643 -1.40 7.18 -23.42
N ALA A 644 -1.92 5.95 -23.43
CA ALA A 644 -3.35 5.66 -23.47
C ALA A 644 -4.03 5.66 -22.09
N ARG A 645 -3.34 6.02 -21.00
CA ARG A 645 -3.89 5.97 -19.62
C ARG A 645 -5.27 6.63 -19.50
N ALA A 646 -5.42 7.88 -19.97
CA ALA A 646 -6.70 8.59 -19.96
C ALA A 646 -7.80 7.89 -20.79
N LEU A 647 -7.42 7.34 -21.94
CA LEU A 647 -8.31 6.64 -22.85
C LEU A 647 -8.84 5.35 -22.23
N LEU A 648 -7.95 4.54 -21.65
CA LEU A 648 -8.28 3.28 -21.01
C LEU A 648 -9.14 3.51 -19.75
N MET A 649 -8.80 4.51 -18.93
CA MET A 649 -9.59 4.88 -17.76
C MET A 649 -10.98 5.38 -18.14
N GLY A 650 -11.11 6.21 -19.20
CA GLY A 650 -12.41 6.66 -19.69
C GLY A 650 -13.28 5.54 -20.24
N ALA A 651 -12.68 4.56 -20.94
CA ALA A 651 -13.40 3.37 -21.38
C ALA A 651 -13.84 2.49 -20.19
N ALA A 652 -12.98 2.30 -19.19
CA ALA A 652 -13.30 1.55 -17.97
C ALA A 652 -14.39 2.22 -17.13
N LEU A 653 -14.40 3.55 -17.12
CA LEU A 653 -15.46 4.36 -16.52
C LEU A 653 -16.80 4.12 -17.22
N ALA A 654 -16.81 4.20 -18.56
CA ALA A 654 -18.03 4.11 -19.36
C ALA A 654 -18.62 2.70 -19.45
N GLU A 655 -17.80 1.72 -19.81
CA GLU A 655 -18.24 0.35 -20.09
C GLU A 655 -18.19 -0.53 -18.83
N GLY A 656 -17.18 -0.35 -17.98
CA GLY A 656 -17.01 -1.14 -16.75
C GLY A 656 -17.66 -0.55 -15.50
N GLY A 657 -18.11 0.70 -15.53
CA GLY A 657 -18.61 1.41 -14.35
C GLY A 657 -17.55 1.56 -13.24
N LYS A 658 -16.26 1.50 -13.60
CA LYS A 658 -15.15 1.56 -12.65
C LYS A 658 -14.80 3.02 -12.35
N THR A 659 -14.62 3.36 -11.08
CA THR A 659 -14.21 4.73 -10.72
C THR A 659 -12.77 4.98 -11.17
N LEU A 660 -12.44 6.22 -11.51
CA LEU A 660 -11.09 6.57 -11.96
C LEU A 660 -9.97 6.15 -10.97
N PRO A 661 -10.13 6.28 -9.64
CA PRO A 661 -9.14 5.80 -8.67
C PRO A 661 -8.96 4.27 -8.62
N GLU A 662 -9.93 3.50 -9.13
CA GLU A 662 -9.83 2.04 -9.23
C GLU A 662 -9.23 1.62 -10.58
N SER A 663 -9.43 2.40 -11.66
CA SER A 663 -8.85 2.12 -12.98
C SER A 663 -7.42 2.65 -13.16
N ASP A 664 -7.02 3.70 -12.44
CA ASP A 664 -5.65 4.26 -12.57
C ASP A 664 -4.55 3.26 -12.15
N PRO A 665 -4.64 2.58 -10.99
CA PRO A 665 -3.69 1.53 -10.62
C PRO A 665 -3.71 0.35 -11.60
N GLU A 666 -4.83 0.11 -12.27
CA GLU A 666 -4.97 -0.96 -13.26
C GLU A 666 -4.17 -0.67 -14.54
N VAL A 667 -4.08 0.60 -14.95
CA VAL A 667 -3.18 0.98 -16.05
C VAL A 667 -1.71 0.82 -15.63
N SER A 668 -1.36 1.19 -14.39
CA SER A 668 -0.01 0.99 -13.85
C SER A 668 0.35 -0.50 -13.80
N GLU A 669 -0.56 -1.35 -13.31
CA GLU A 669 -0.39 -2.80 -13.29
C GLU A 669 -0.24 -3.40 -14.70
N ALA A 670 -0.99 -2.89 -15.70
CA ALA A 670 -0.85 -3.30 -17.08
C ALA A 670 0.54 -2.97 -17.66
N VAL A 671 1.06 -1.77 -17.39
CA VAL A 671 2.43 -1.36 -17.77
C VAL A 671 3.46 -2.26 -17.09
N ASP A 672 3.29 -2.50 -15.80
CA ASP A 672 4.17 -3.35 -15.01
C ASP A 672 4.23 -4.78 -15.55
N PHE A 673 3.09 -5.40 -15.91
CA PHE A 673 3.08 -6.73 -16.52
C PHE A 673 3.88 -6.78 -17.82
N ILE A 674 3.71 -5.79 -18.70
CA ILE A 674 4.41 -5.73 -19.99
C ILE A 674 5.94 -5.65 -19.77
N GLU A 675 6.36 -4.71 -18.94
CA GLU A 675 7.77 -4.45 -18.65
C GLU A 675 8.40 -5.64 -17.93
N PHE A 676 7.76 -6.15 -16.88
CA PHE A 676 8.29 -7.23 -16.05
C PHE A 676 8.34 -8.57 -16.80
N TYR A 677 7.24 -9.01 -17.42
CA TYR A 677 7.22 -10.31 -18.08
C TYR A 677 8.16 -10.40 -19.28
N SER A 678 8.38 -9.29 -19.99
CA SER A 678 9.35 -9.26 -21.08
C SER A 678 10.79 -9.46 -20.57
N GLN A 679 11.11 -8.95 -19.38
CA GLN A 679 12.40 -9.18 -18.73
C GLN A 679 12.48 -10.61 -18.17
N SER A 680 11.40 -11.12 -17.58
CA SER A 680 11.31 -12.52 -17.12
C SER A 680 11.58 -13.52 -18.25
N ALA A 681 10.97 -13.30 -19.42
CA ALA A 681 11.19 -14.14 -20.60
C ALA A 681 12.64 -14.13 -21.07
N VAL A 682 13.32 -12.98 -21.01
CA VAL A 682 14.74 -12.85 -21.39
C VAL A 682 15.62 -13.67 -20.45
N ALA A 683 15.45 -13.56 -19.14
CA ALA A 683 16.29 -14.32 -18.21
C ALA A 683 16.04 -15.83 -18.30
N LEU A 684 14.78 -16.26 -18.48
CA LEU A 684 14.47 -17.69 -18.72
C LEU A 684 15.13 -18.21 -20.00
N ALA A 685 15.19 -17.40 -21.06
CA ALA A 685 15.87 -17.76 -22.31
C ALA A 685 17.41 -17.73 -22.22
N GLN A 686 17.97 -17.12 -21.17
CA GLN A 686 19.42 -17.04 -20.91
C GLN A 686 19.93 -18.16 -19.99
N LEU A 687 19.06 -19.02 -19.48
CA LEU A 687 19.47 -20.19 -18.69
C LEU A 687 20.39 -21.09 -19.52
N GLU A 688 21.58 -21.37 -18.98
CA GLU A 688 22.56 -22.23 -19.64
C GLU A 688 22.04 -23.66 -19.74
N GLY A 689 22.29 -24.34 -20.88
CA GLY A 689 21.90 -25.74 -21.05
C GLY A 689 20.40 -26.00 -21.19
N VAL A 690 19.56 -24.96 -21.28
CA VAL A 690 18.12 -25.10 -21.51
C VAL A 690 17.71 -24.32 -22.75
N THR A 691 16.90 -24.93 -23.61
CA THR A 691 16.25 -24.20 -24.71
C THR A 691 14.82 -23.86 -24.32
N ALA A 692 14.51 -22.58 -24.17
CA ALA A 692 13.16 -22.09 -23.88
C ALA A 692 12.46 -21.62 -25.16
N LYS A 693 11.26 -22.13 -25.42
CA LYS A 693 10.41 -21.74 -26.57
C LYS A 693 8.97 -21.57 -26.14
N GLY A 694 8.20 -20.74 -26.84
CA GLY A 694 6.75 -20.66 -26.64
C GLY A 694 6.06 -22.01 -26.87
N ARG A 695 4.92 -22.23 -26.23
CA ARG A 695 4.10 -23.44 -26.39
C ARG A 695 3.42 -23.52 -27.75
N GLY A 696 2.88 -22.42 -28.24
CA GLY A 696 2.18 -22.32 -29.53
C GLY A 696 1.07 -21.28 -29.50
N VAL A 697 -0.20 -21.71 -29.47
CA VAL A 697 -1.37 -20.83 -29.39
C VAL A 697 -1.90 -20.76 -27.96
N VAL A 698 -2.05 -19.54 -27.44
CA VAL A 698 -2.61 -19.28 -26.11
C VAL A 698 -3.92 -18.53 -26.23
N VAL A 699 -4.97 -19.03 -25.59
CA VAL A 699 -6.25 -18.31 -25.45
C VAL A 699 -6.30 -17.64 -24.08
N VAL A 700 -6.54 -16.33 -24.06
CA VAL A 700 -6.73 -15.54 -22.84
C VAL A 700 -8.21 -15.25 -22.69
N VAL A 701 -8.84 -15.82 -21.66
CA VAL A 701 -10.23 -15.56 -21.28
C VAL A 701 -10.24 -14.64 -20.07
N SER A 702 -10.49 -13.35 -20.31
CA SER A 702 -10.35 -12.30 -19.29
C SER A 702 -11.69 -11.96 -18.61
N PRO A 703 -11.66 -11.47 -17.36
CA PRO A 703 -12.85 -11.07 -16.63
C PRO A 703 -13.22 -9.61 -16.95
N TRP A 704 -14.32 -9.15 -16.37
CA TRP A 704 -14.83 -7.78 -16.53
C TRP A 704 -14.38 -6.82 -15.43
N ASN A 705 -14.00 -7.31 -14.25
CA ASN A 705 -13.73 -6.47 -13.07
C ASN A 705 -12.35 -5.80 -13.07
N PHE A 706 -11.38 -6.40 -13.76
CA PHE A 706 -10.11 -5.79 -14.14
C PHE A 706 -9.92 -5.96 -15.67
N PRO A 707 -10.62 -5.14 -16.47
CA PRO A 707 -10.68 -5.27 -17.93
C PRO A 707 -9.48 -4.70 -18.69
N ILE A 708 -8.52 -4.09 -17.98
CA ILE A 708 -7.26 -3.56 -18.51
C ILE A 708 -6.10 -4.46 -18.06
N ALA A 709 -5.86 -4.61 -16.75
CA ALA A 709 -4.65 -5.25 -16.23
C ALA A 709 -4.62 -6.75 -16.47
N ILE A 710 -5.70 -7.47 -16.14
CA ILE A 710 -5.75 -8.93 -16.27
C ILE A 710 -5.65 -9.40 -17.73
N PRO A 711 -6.42 -8.84 -18.70
CA PRO A 711 -6.19 -9.18 -20.10
C PRO A 711 -4.78 -8.79 -20.56
N CYS A 712 -4.27 -7.62 -20.14
CA CYS A 712 -2.91 -7.19 -20.47
C CYS A 712 -1.87 -8.20 -19.96
N GLY A 713 -1.96 -8.64 -18.71
CA GLY A 713 -1.04 -9.59 -18.10
C GLY A 713 -1.01 -10.93 -18.82
N GLY A 714 -2.18 -11.49 -19.15
CA GLY A 714 -2.28 -12.73 -19.92
C GLY A 714 -1.67 -12.61 -21.32
N ILE A 715 -1.98 -11.51 -22.03
CA ILE A 715 -1.44 -11.22 -23.37
C ILE A 715 0.09 -11.03 -23.31
N ALA A 716 0.56 -10.17 -22.40
CA ALA A 716 1.96 -9.83 -22.25
C ALA A 716 2.80 -11.05 -21.87
N ALA A 717 2.35 -11.87 -20.92
CA ALA A 717 3.05 -13.09 -20.53
C ALA A 717 3.16 -14.08 -21.70
N ALA A 718 2.07 -14.29 -22.44
CA ALA A 718 2.04 -15.22 -23.57
C ALA A 718 2.91 -14.74 -24.75
N LEU A 719 2.81 -13.47 -25.12
CA LEU A 719 3.64 -12.86 -26.15
C LEU A 719 5.12 -12.85 -25.75
N ALA A 720 5.44 -12.49 -24.50
CA ALA A 720 6.80 -12.50 -23.97
C ALA A 720 7.42 -13.91 -24.02
N ALA A 721 6.64 -14.94 -23.69
CA ALA A 721 7.04 -16.35 -23.83
C ALA A 721 7.24 -16.79 -25.30
N GLY A 722 6.76 -16.02 -26.26
CA GLY A 722 6.87 -16.30 -27.69
C GLY A 722 5.72 -17.15 -28.22
N ASN A 723 4.49 -16.93 -27.74
CA ASN A 723 3.25 -17.55 -28.24
C ASN A 723 2.47 -16.59 -29.13
N CYS A 724 1.56 -17.11 -29.96
CA CYS A 724 0.48 -16.31 -30.55
C CYS A 724 -0.74 -16.34 -29.61
N VAL A 725 -1.48 -15.25 -29.55
CA VAL A 725 -2.54 -15.01 -28.55
C VAL A 725 -3.88 -14.75 -29.22
N ILE A 726 -4.93 -15.38 -28.68
CA ILE A 726 -6.31 -15.03 -28.95
C ILE A 726 -6.94 -14.55 -27.64
N LEU A 727 -7.29 -13.27 -27.57
CA LEU A 727 -8.03 -12.70 -26.45
C LEU A 727 -9.52 -12.90 -26.67
N LYS A 728 -10.18 -13.59 -25.75
CA LYS A 728 -11.64 -13.65 -25.63
C LYS A 728 -12.06 -12.84 -24.40
N PRO A 729 -12.40 -11.55 -24.57
CA PRO A 729 -12.75 -10.70 -23.44
C PRO A 729 -14.14 -11.05 -22.88
N ALA A 730 -14.43 -10.57 -21.66
CA ALA A 730 -15.79 -10.59 -21.14
C ALA A 730 -16.71 -9.72 -22.02
N SER A 731 -17.94 -10.18 -22.24
CA SER A 731 -18.91 -9.51 -23.13
C SER A 731 -19.29 -8.10 -22.68
N THR A 732 -19.08 -7.77 -21.40
CA THR A 732 -19.39 -6.46 -20.82
C THR A 732 -18.20 -5.50 -20.84
N THR A 733 -17.04 -5.88 -21.40
CA THR A 733 -15.82 -5.04 -21.39
C THR A 733 -15.02 -5.14 -22.69
N VAL A 734 -15.72 -5.30 -23.81
CA VAL A 734 -15.13 -5.53 -25.14
C VAL A 734 -14.46 -4.27 -25.69
N LEU A 735 -15.04 -3.09 -25.47
CA LEU A 735 -14.43 -1.83 -25.90
C LEU A 735 -13.08 -1.62 -25.21
N ILE A 736 -13.03 -1.80 -23.89
CA ILE A 736 -11.80 -1.63 -23.10
C ILE A 736 -10.70 -2.59 -23.60
N ALA A 737 -11.02 -3.88 -23.74
CA ALA A 737 -10.10 -4.90 -24.22
C ALA A 737 -9.59 -4.60 -25.64
N SER A 738 -10.45 -4.07 -26.50
CA SER A 738 -10.09 -3.70 -27.88
C SER A 738 -9.15 -2.49 -27.92
N LEU A 739 -9.43 -1.46 -27.11
CA LEU A 739 -8.55 -0.29 -27.00
C LEU A 739 -7.17 -0.66 -26.44
N LEU A 740 -7.12 -1.57 -25.47
CA LEU A 740 -5.88 -2.14 -24.97
C LEU A 740 -5.10 -2.84 -26.10
N CYS A 741 -5.74 -3.70 -26.89
CA CYS A 741 -5.07 -4.40 -27.99
C CYS A 741 -4.60 -3.45 -29.10
N GLU A 742 -5.30 -2.33 -29.33
CA GLU A 742 -4.80 -1.28 -30.22
C GLU A 742 -3.48 -0.66 -29.72
N CYS A 743 -3.24 -0.58 -28.40
CA CYS A 743 -1.91 -0.20 -27.88
C CYS A 743 -0.84 -1.24 -28.25
N PHE A 744 -1.14 -2.53 -28.15
CA PHE A 744 -0.23 -3.60 -28.60
C PHE A 744 0.09 -3.49 -30.10
N TYR A 745 -0.91 -3.21 -30.93
CA TYR A 745 -0.72 -3.07 -32.36
C TYR A 745 0.10 -1.83 -32.74
N ARG A 746 -0.14 -0.69 -32.07
CA ARG A 746 0.69 0.51 -32.29
C ARG A 746 2.14 0.23 -31.89
N GLY A 747 2.36 -0.37 -30.72
CA GLY A 747 3.68 -0.75 -30.21
C GLY A 747 4.43 -1.80 -31.05
N GLY A 748 3.79 -2.37 -32.08
CA GLY A 748 4.43 -3.20 -33.09
C GLY A 748 4.10 -4.68 -33.03
N VAL A 749 3.15 -5.10 -32.18
CA VAL A 749 2.68 -6.49 -32.16
C VAL A 749 1.83 -6.76 -33.42
N PRO A 750 2.14 -7.80 -34.20
CA PRO A 750 1.34 -8.16 -35.37
C PRO A 750 -0.10 -8.58 -35.02
N ARG A 751 -1.07 -8.19 -35.86
CA ARG A 751 -2.51 -8.49 -35.66
C ARG A 751 -2.89 -9.96 -35.85
N ASP A 752 -2.03 -10.75 -36.48
CA ASP A 752 -2.16 -12.21 -36.59
C ASP A 752 -1.56 -12.92 -35.36
N ALA A 753 -0.55 -12.33 -34.72
CA ALA A 753 0.04 -12.80 -33.47
C ALA A 753 -0.81 -12.47 -32.22
N LEU A 754 -1.59 -11.39 -32.25
CA LEU A 754 -2.58 -11.04 -31.23
C LEU A 754 -3.94 -10.75 -31.88
N GLN A 755 -4.92 -11.62 -31.65
CA GLN A 755 -6.28 -11.48 -32.18
C GLN A 755 -7.29 -11.25 -31.05
N VAL A 756 -8.27 -10.37 -31.25
CA VAL A 756 -9.38 -10.14 -30.31
C VAL A 756 -10.65 -10.77 -30.87
N LEU A 757 -11.23 -11.70 -30.12
CA LEU A 757 -12.34 -12.53 -30.58
C LEU A 757 -13.50 -12.49 -29.58
N PRO A 758 -14.32 -11.42 -29.59
CA PRO A 758 -15.53 -11.37 -28.79
C PRO A 758 -16.53 -12.39 -29.34
N CYS A 759 -16.88 -13.38 -28.53
CA CYS A 759 -17.81 -14.44 -28.93
C CYS A 759 -18.71 -14.87 -27.75
N PRO A 760 -19.89 -15.45 -28.04
CA PRO A 760 -20.75 -16.02 -27.03
C PRO A 760 -20.01 -17.08 -26.21
N GLY A 761 -20.19 -17.06 -24.88
CA GLY A 761 -19.52 -18.00 -23.99
C GLY A 761 -19.89 -19.46 -24.28
N ARG A 762 -21.19 -19.72 -24.44
CA ARG A 762 -21.71 -21.06 -24.76
C ARG A 762 -21.52 -21.37 -26.24
N GLU A 763 -21.30 -22.65 -26.55
CA GLU A 763 -21.12 -23.18 -27.91
C GLU A 763 -19.85 -22.66 -28.60
N VAL A 764 -19.77 -21.36 -28.89
CA VAL A 764 -18.65 -20.75 -29.64
C VAL A 764 -17.40 -20.62 -28.78
N GLY A 765 -17.53 -20.02 -27.59
CA GLY A 765 -16.41 -19.87 -26.64
C GLY A 765 -15.91 -21.21 -26.10
N GLU A 766 -16.82 -22.15 -25.82
CA GLU A 766 -16.48 -23.54 -25.44
C GLU A 766 -15.69 -24.25 -26.55
N ALA A 767 -16.12 -24.12 -27.81
CA ALA A 767 -15.40 -24.67 -28.95
C ALA A 767 -14.01 -24.03 -29.16
N LEU A 768 -13.85 -22.73 -28.86
CA LEU A 768 -12.55 -22.05 -28.93
C LEU A 768 -11.56 -22.66 -27.92
N VAL A 769 -11.94 -22.77 -26.65
CA VAL A 769 -11.03 -23.27 -25.59
C VAL A 769 -10.77 -24.77 -25.69
N ALA A 770 -11.72 -25.54 -26.24
CA ALA A 770 -11.58 -26.98 -26.44
C ALA A 770 -10.81 -27.35 -27.73
N ASN A 771 -10.49 -26.40 -28.60
CA ASN A 771 -9.83 -26.66 -29.88
C ASN A 771 -8.44 -27.32 -29.68
N ASP A 772 -8.10 -28.30 -30.52
CA ASP A 772 -6.85 -29.07 -30.41
C ASP A 772 -5.60 -28.29 -30.84
N LEU A 773 -5.77 -27.19 -31.58
CA LEU A 773 -4.67 -26.29 -31.92
C LEU A 773 -4.37 -25.26 -30.82
N VAL A 774 -5.16 -25.23 -29.74
CA VAL A 774 -4.91 -24.37 -28.57
C VAL A 774 -4.04 -25.12 -27.55
N ASP A 775 -2.82 -24.63 -27.33
CA ASP A 775 -1.85 -25.27 -26.43
C ASP A 775 -2.10 -24.94 -24.95
N THR A 776 -2.66 -23.77 -24.64
CA THR A 776 -2.87 -23.30 -23.26
C THR A 776 -4.01 -22.31 -23.19
N VAL A 777 -4.82 -22.42 -22.13
CA VAL A 777 -5.88 -21.46 -21.81
C VAL A 777 -5.51 -20.75 -20.51
N ILE A 778 -5.46 -19.42 -20.54
CA ILE A 778 -5.37 -18.58 -19.35
C ILE A 778 -6.79 -18.09 -19.05
N LEU A 779 -7.31 -18.40 -17.87
CA LEU A 779 -8.62 -17.97 -17.42
C LEU A 779 -8.47 -17.10 -16.18
N THR A 780 -9.21 -16.00 -16.14
CA THR A 780 -9.56 -15.40 -14.85
C THR A 780 -11.07 -15.21 -14.79
N GLY A 781 -11.72 -15.84 -13.81
CA GLY A 781 -13.18 -15.90 -13.75
C GLY A 781 -13.72 -16.80 -12.65
N GLY A 782 -14.98 -17.22 -12.77
CA GLY A 782 -15.63 -18.05 -11.74
C GLY A 782 -15.07 -19.47 -11.67
N THR A 783 -15.04 -20.04 -10.47
CA THR A 783 -14.63 -21.45 -10.22
C THR A 783 -15.43 -22.43 -11.07
N ASP A 784 -16.74 -22.21 -11.22
CA ASP A 784 -17.61 -23.07 -12.05
C ASP A 784 -17.24 -23.01 -13.54
N THR A 785 -16.74 -21.88 -14.02
CA THR A 785 -16.28 -21.75 -15.42
C THR A 785 -15.04 -22.60 -15.66
N ALA A 786 -14.07 -22.56 -14.74
CA ALA A 786 -12.87 -23.39 -14.83
C ALA A 786 -13.21 -24.89 -14.83
N LEU A 787 -14.09 -25.32 -13.92
CA LEU A 787 -14.55 -26.71 -13.84
C LEU A 787 -15.28 -27.13 -15.11
N ASN A 788 -16.19 -26.31 -15.64
CA ASN A 788 -16.90 -26.62 -16.89
C ASN A 788 -15.95 -26.79 -18.07
N MET A 789 -14.92 -25.94 -18.19
CA MET A 789 -13.91 -26.09 -19.25
C MET A 789 -13.12 -27.40 -19.09
N LEU A 790 -12.71 -27.75 -17.87
CA LEU A 790 -12.00 -29.01 -17.59
C LEU A 790 -12.89 -30.24 -17.81
N HIS A 791 -14.18 -30.17 -17.50
CA HIS A 791 -15.14 -31.24 -17.79
C HIS A 791 -15.31 -31.46 -19.29
N ALA A 792 -15.27 -30.38 -20.08
CA ALA A 792 -15.34 -30.45 -21.54
C ALA A 792 -14.04 -31.03 -22.15
N LYS A 793 -12.87 -30.65 -21.62
CA LYS A 793 -11.55 -31.12 -22.08
C LYS A 793 -10.61 -31.40 -20.88
N PRO A 794 -10.62 -32.61 -20.31
CA PRO A 794 -9.88 -32.92 -19.07
C PRO A 794 -8.35 -32.87 -19.17
N ASP A 795 -7.80 -32.91 -20.39
CA ASP A 795 -6.38 -32.77 -20.68
C ASP A 795 -5.98 -31.33 -21.06
N MET A 796 -6.92 -30.38 -20.98
CA MET A 796 -6.65 -28.97 -21.22
C MET A 796 -5.60 -28.44 -20.24
N ARG A 797 -4.58 -27.75 -20.77
CA ARG A 797 -3.65 -26.98 -19.96
C ARG A 797 -4.28 -25.65 -19.56
N LEU A 798 -5.04 -25.68 -18.49
CA LEU A 798 -5.70 -24.52 -17.90
C LEU A 798 -4.84 -23.88 -16.83
N LEU A 799 -4.58 -22.58 -16.99
CA LEU A 799 -4.03 -21.70 -15.96
C LEU A 799 -5.18 -20.79 -15.51
N ALA A 800 -5.88 -21.15 -14.44
CA ALA A 800 -7.03 -20.37 -13.98
C ALA A 800 -6.81 -19.76 -12.61
N GLU A 801 -6.89 -18.44 -12.54
CA GLU A 801 -7.12 -17.71 -11.29
C GLU A 801 -8.63 -17.54 -11.11
N THR A 802 -9.15 -17.95 -9.97
CA THR A 802 -10.60 -17.94 -9.73
C THR A 802 -10.97 -17.21 -8.44
N GLY A 803 -12.22 -17.35 -8.00
CA GLY A 803 -12.78 -16.58 -6.89
C GLY A 803 -12.07 -16.77 -5.55
N GLY A 804 -12.47 -15.96 -4.58
CA GLY A 804 -11.94 -15.98 -3.22
C GLY A 804 -13.00 -15.65 -2.18
N LYS A 805 -13.07 -16.43 -1.11
CA LYS A 805 -13.83 -16.11 0.11
C LYS A 805 -12.89 -15.53 1.16
N ASN A 806 -12.33 -14.37 0.85
CA ASN A 806 -11.21 -13.81 1.62
C ASN A 806 -11.68 -13.23 2.96
N ALA A 807 -10.77 -13.29 3.93
CA ALA A 807 -11.01 -12.86 5.29
C ALA A 807 -9.95 -11.88 5.79
N THR A 808 -10.36 -10.96 6.66
CA THR A 808 -9.47 -10.18 7.52
C THR A 808 -9.75 -10.56 8.96
N ILE A 809 -8.71 -11.00 9.69
CA ILE A 809 -8.76 -11.32 11.11
C ILE A 809 -8.27 -10.09 11.89
N VAL A 810 -9.03 -9.66 12.89
CA VAL A 810 -8.69 -8.54 13.77
C VAL A 810 -8.65 -9.03 15.21
N THR A 811 -7.47 -8.96 15.83
CA THR A 811 -7.28 -9.35 17.23
C THR A 811 -7.43 -8.15 18.16
N ALA A 812 -7.51 -8.41 19.46
CA ALA A 812 -7.55 -7.37 20.50
C ALA A 812 -6.29 -6.49 20.52
N MET A 813 -5.20 -6.94 19.88
CA MET A 813 -3.93 -6.22 19.78
C MET A 813 -3.84 -5.31 18.54
N ALA A 814 -4.89 -5.23 17.72
CA ALA A 814 -4.93 -4.41 16.53
C ALA A 814 -5.00 -2.90 16.81
N ASP A 815 -4.57 -2.10 15.83
CA ASP A 815 -4.98 -0.70 15.73
C ASP A 815 -6.38 -0.63 15.11
N ARG A 816 -7.39 -0.49 15.97
CA ARG A 816 -8.82 -0.56 15.59
C ARG A 816 -9.20 0.43 14.47
N ASP A 817 -8.65 1.64 14.48
CA ASP A 817 -8.96 2.66 13.47
C ASP A 817 -8.35 2.30 12.10
N GLN A 818 -7.10 1.82 12.10
CA GLN A 818 -6.43 1.36 10.87
C GLN A 818 -7.12 0.11 10.31
N ALA A 819 -7.47 -0.85 11.18
CA ALA A 819 -8.19 -2.06 10.80
C ALA A 819 -9.52 -1.75 10.09
N ILE A 820 -10.32 -0.81 10.63
CA ILE A 820 -11.57 -0.38 9.98
C ILE A 820 -11.28 0.22 8.60
N LYS A 821 -10.29 1.11 8.49
CA LYS A 821 -9.92 1.72 7.19
C LYS A 821 -9.52 0.66 6.16
N HIS A 822 -8.68 -0.30 6.52
CA HIS A 822 -8.23 -1.38 5.65
C HIS A 822 -9.38 -2.31 5.24
N VAL A 823 -10.26 -2.65 6.18
CA VAL A 823 -11.44 -3.48 5.93
C VAL A 823 -12.40 -2.80 4.96
N LEU A 824 -12.68 -1.50 5.12
CA LEU A 824 -13.57 -0.77 4.20
C LEU A 824 -13.02 -0.72 2.78
N GLN A 825 -11.73 -0.40 2.63
CA GLN A 825 -11.07 -0.41 1.33
C GLN A 825 -11.12 -1.80 0.69
N SER A 826 -10.88 -2.85 1.48
CA SER A 826 -10.82 -4.23 0.99
C SER A 826 -12.20 -4.81 0.68
N ALA A 827 -13.23 -4.46 1.44
CA ALA A 827 -14.59 -5.00 1.28
C ALA A 827 -15.41 -4.26 0.22
N PHE A 828 -15.23 -2.94 0.10
CA PHE A 828 -16.13 -2.10 -0.70
C PHE A 828 -15.45 -1.39 -1.87
N GLY A 829 -14.12 -1.44 -1.99
CA GLY A 829 -13.41 -1.00 -3.19
C GLY A 829 -13.96 -1.70 -4.44
N HIS A 830 -14.22 -0.94 -5.50
CA HIS A 830 -14.93 -1.40 -6.71
C HIS A 830 -16.25 -2.16 -6.40
N SER A 831 -16.98 -1.73 -5.37
CA SER A 831 -18.25 -2.33 -4.94
C SER A 831 -18.12 -3.80 -4.51
N GLY A 832 -16.94 -4.20 -4.01
CA GLY A 832 -16.65 -5.58 -3.59
C GLY A 832 -16.44 -6.55 -4.76
N GLN A 833 -16.35 -6.06 -6.00
CA GLN A 833 -16.18 -6.87 -7.21
C GLN A 833 -14.71 -7.20 -7.48
N LYS A 834 -13.98 -7.64 -6.45
CA LYS A 834 -12.59 -8.07 -6.56
C LYS A 834 -12.49 -9.50 -6.05
N CYS A 835 -11.76 -10.35 -6.77
CA CYS A 835 -11.46 -11.71 -6.28
C CYS A 835 -10.72 -11.68 -4.94
N SER A 836 -9.97 -10.60 -4.66
CA SER A 836 -9.26 -10.33 -3.40
C SER A 836 -10.07 -9.60 -2.32
N ALA A 837 -11.33 -9.25 -2.57
CA ALA A 837 -12.13 -8.45 -1.64
C ALA A 837 -12.31 -9.17 -0.30
N THR A 838 -12.18 -8.44 0.81
CA THR A 838 -12.50 -8.96 2.14
C THR A 838 -14.01 -9.15 2.25
N SER A 839 -14.45 -10.40 2.24
CA SER A 839 -15.86 -10.77 2.35
C SER A 839 -16.24 -11.24 3.76
N LEU A 840 -15.24 -11.62 4.56
CA LEU A 840 -15.38 -12.02 5.95
C LEU A 840 -14.49 -11.16 6.86
N LEU A 841 -15.06 -10.61 7.91
CA LEU A 841 -14.33 -9.94 8.99
C LEU A 841 -14.44 -10.81 10.23
N LEU A 842 -13.33 -11.43 10.64
CA LEU A 842 -13.26 -12.21 11.87
C LEU A 842 -12.73 -11.30 12.97
N LEU A 843 -13.52 -11.13 14.03
CA LEU A 843 -13.18 -10.31 15.18
C LEU A 843 -12.99 -11.20 16.40
N GLU A 844 -11.91 -10.98 17.16
CA GLU A 844 -11.77 -11.61 18.47
C GLU A 844 -12.94 -11.18 19.37
N GLU A 845 -13.41 -12.05 20.28
CA GLU A 845 -14.58 -11.78 21.14
C GLU A 845 -14.55 -10.39 21.79
N GLU A 846 -13.38 -9.91 22.25
CA GLU A 846 -13.24 -8.55 22.79
C GLU A 846 -13.64 -7.46 21.78
N VAL A 847 -13.13 -7.54 20.55
CA VAL A 847 -13.39 -6.57 19.48
C VAL A 847 -14.81 -6.72 18.92
N PHE A 848 -15.31 -7.96 18.84
CA PHE A 848 -16.67 -8.25 18.39
C PHE A 848 -17.72 -7.66 19.34
N HIS A 849 -17.45 -7.65 20.65
CA HIS A 849 -18.35 -7.08 21.65
C HIS A 849 -18.11 -5.59 21.92
N ASP A 850 -17.12 -4.97 21.29
CA ASP A 850 -16.87 -3.53 21.37
C ASP A 850 -17.91 -2.74 20.55
N GLU A 851 -18.82 -2.08 21.26
CA GLU A 851 -19.84 -1.21 20.66
C GLU A 851 -19.24 -0.01 19.92
N ALA A 852 -18.10 0.53 20.37
CA ALA A 852 -17.43 1.64 19.71
C ALA A 852 -16.84 1.19 18.37
N PHE A 853 -16.15 0.05 18.34
CA PHE A 853 -15.65 -0.56 17.09
C PHE A 853 -16.79 -0.79 16.10
N ARG A 854 -17.87 -1.44 16.53
CA ARG A 854 -19.04 -1.70 15.67
C ARG A 854 -19.66 -0.41 15.14
N ARG A 855 -19.82 0.60 16.00
CA ARG A 855 -20.37 1.91 15.61
C ARG A 855 -19.49 2.61 14.58
N THR A 856 -18.17 2.64 14.80
CA THR A 856 -17.23 3.32 13.91
C THR A 856 -17.14 2.61 12.55
N LEU A 857 -17.13 1.27 12.52
CA LEU A 857 -17.20 0.49 11.29
C LEU A 857 -18.47 0.82 10.49
N VAL A 858 -19.63 0.85 11.16
CA VAL A 858 -20.92 1.14 10.51
C VAL A 858 -21.00 2.60 10.03
N ASP A 859 -20.57 3.57 10.84
CA ASP A 859 -20.55 4.99 10.45
C ASP A 859 -19.67 5.21 9.22
N ALA A 860 -18.45 4.66 9.24
CA ALA A 860 -17.52 4.79 8.15
C ALA A 860 -18.03 4.13 6.85
N ALA A 861 -18.58 2.91 6.93
CA ALA A 861 -19.22 2.24 5.78
C ALA A 861 -20.43 3.02 5.22
N LYS A 862 -21.29 3.52 6.11
CA LYS A 862 -22.47 4.32 5.76
C LYS A 862 -22.11 5.67 5.13
N SER A 863 -20.95 6.21 5.49
CA SER A 863 -20.47 7.52 5.04
C SER A 863 -19.87 7.49 3.64
N LEU A 864 -19.49 6.31 3.12
CA LEU A 864 -19.02 6.15 1.75
C LEU A 864 -20.04 6.74 0.78
N LYS A 865 -19.60 7.72 -0.02
CA LYS A 865 -20.42 8.22 -1.14
C LYS A 865 -20.53 7.14 -2.20
N VAL A 866 -21.76 6.71 -2.47
CA VAL A 866 -22.10 5.65 -3.44
C VAL A 866 -22.88 6.26 -4.58
N GLY A 867 -22.59 5.92 -5.82
CA GLY A 867 -23.36 6.46 -6.95
C GLY A 867 -22.82 6.07 -8.30
N SER A 868 -23.18 6.87 -9.29
CA SER A 868 -22.62 6.81 -10.64
C SER A 868 -21.10 6.97 -10.61
N ALA A 869 -20.37 6.16 -11.40
CA ALA A 869 -18.93 6.27 -11.51
C ALA A 869 -18.49 7.61 -12.14
N TRP A 870 -19.37 8.24 -12.92
CA TRP A 870 -19.15 9.53 -13.58
C TRP A 870 -19.02 10.72 -12.62
N ASP A 871 -19.52 10.57 -11.38
CA ASP A 871 -19.29 11.54 -10.31
C ASP A 871 -18.06 11.12 -9.51
N THR A 872 -16.95 11.84 -9.73
CA THR A 872 -15.64 11.58 -9.13
C THR A 872 -15.66 11.63 -7.59
N SER A 873 -16.69 12.23 -6.99
CA SER A 873 -16.85 12.27 -5.53
C SER A 873 -17.38 10.96 -4.93
N ASN A 874 -17.92 10.04 -5.75
CA ASN A 874 -18.32 8.71 -5.29
C ASN A 874 -17.09 7.83 -5.05
N ARG A 875 -17.08 7.18 -3.88
CA ARG A 875 -16.07 6.19 -3.47
C ARG A 875 -16.41 4.78 -3.95
N MET A 876 -17.69 4.52 -4.14
CA MET A 876 -18.20 3.24 -4.60
C MET A 876 -19.13 3.44 -5.79
N GLY A 877 -18.77 2.81 -6.90
CA GLY A 877 -19.51 2.86 -8.17
C GLY A 877 -20.66 1.86 -8.24
N PRO A 878 -21.25 1.65 -9.42
CA PRO A 878 -22.21 0.58 -9.66
C PRO A 878 -21.54 -0.81 -9.63
N MET A 879 -22.35 -1.85 -9.45
CA MET A 879 -21.99 -3.20 -9.87
C MET A 879 -22.05 -3.32 -11.41
N ILE A 880 -21.37 -4.28 -12.02
CA ILE A 880 -21.35 -4.43 -13.49
C ILE A 880 -22.73 -4.77 -14.06
N ALA A 881 -23.56 -5.45 -13.29
CA ALA A 881 -24.89 -5.90 -13.67
C ALA A 881 -25.82 -5.93 -12.43
N PRO A 882 -27.15 -5.95 -12.63
CA PRO A 882 -28.09 -6.11 -11.54
C PRO A 882 -27.81 -7.40 -10.75
N PRO A 883 -27.95 -7.38 -9.41
CA PRO A 883 -27.59 -8.54 -8.60
C PRO A 883 -28.55 -9.70 -8.90
N MET A 884 -27.98 -10.89 -9.10
CA MET A 884 -28.69 -12.15 -9.38
C MET A 884 -28.13 -13.28 -8.50
N GLY A 885 -28.84 -14.41 -8.43
CA GLY A 885 -28.39 -15.60 -7.71
C GLY A 885 -27.93 -15.32 -6.28
N ASP A 886 -26.75 -15.83 -5.93
CA ASP A 886 -26.14 -15.77 -4.60
C ASP A 886 -25.98 -14.33 -4.08
N LEU A 887 -25.57 -13.39 -4.93
CA LEU A 887 -25.43 -11.98 -4.55
C LEU A 887 -26.79 -11.35 -4.21
N ASN A 888 -27.82 -11.62 -4.99
CA ASN A 888 -29.16 -11.10 -4.73
C ASN A 888 -29.73 -11.64 -3.41
N GLN A 889 -29.48 -12.92 -3.10
CA GLN A 889 -29.84 -13.52 -1.83
C GLN A 889 -29.07 -12.84 -0.68
N ALA A 890 -27.74 -12.71 -0.81
CA ALA A 890 -26.89 -12.09 0.20
C ALA A 890 -27.28 -10.65 0.54
N LEU A 891 -27.76 -9.87 -0.44
CA LEU A 891 -28.21 -8.48 -0.25
C LEU A 891 -29.59 -8.36 0.44
N LYS A 892 -30.40 -9.42 0.45
CA LYS A 892 -31.81 -9.36 0.89
C LYS A 892 -32.13 -10.21 2.10
N GLU A 893 -31.38 -11.29 2.30
CA GLU A 893 -31.71 -12.33 3.26
C GLU A 893 -30.62 -12.45 4.34
N LEU A 894 -31.06 -12.73 5.56
CA LEU A 894 -30.23 -13.05 6.71
C LEU A 894 -30.43 -14.53 7.06
N GLU A 895 -29.35 -15.22 7.39
CA GLU A 895 -29.42 -16.56 7.95
C GLU A 895 -29.75 -16.56 9.45
N THR A 896 -30.00 -17.75 10.00
CA THR A 896 -30.32 -17.89 11.43
C THR A 896 -29.16 -17.38 12.29
N GLY A 897 -29.44 -16.42 13.17
CA GLY A 897 -28.45 -15.79 14.05
C GLY A 897 -27.81 -14.52 13.47
N GLU A 898 -27.92 -14.28 12.17
CA GLU A 898 -27.42 -13.06 11.53
C GLU A 898 -28.32 -11.85 11.84
N SER A 899 -27.73 -10.66 11.83
CA SER A 899 -28.45 -9.39 11.86
C SER A 899 -27.78 -8.35 10.97
N TRP A 900 -28.53 -7.37 10.47
CA TRP A 900 -27.92 -6.25 9.75
C TRP A 900 -27.28 -5.28 10.75
N ALA A 901 -25.95 -5.11 10.70
CA ALA A 901 -25.30 -3.94 11.28
C ALA A 901 -25.45 -2.72 10.35
N LEU A 902 -25.43 -2.95 9.04
CA LEU A 902 -25.78 -1.97 8.01
C LEU A 902 -26.53 -2.70 6.89
N MET A 903 -27.79 -2.36 6.68
CA MET A 903 -28.59 -2.97 5.61
C MET A 903 -28.26 -2.31 4.25
N PRO A 904 -27.89 -3.08 3.22
CA PRO A 904 -27.65 -2.54 1.89
C PRO A 904 -28.95 -2.02 1.28
N ARG A 905 -28.88 -0.91 0.56
CA ARG A 905 -30.02 -0.27 -0.09
C ARG A 905 -29.70 0.04 -1.53
N ARG A 906 -30.62 -0.29 -2.43
CA ARG A 906 -30.61 0.18 -3.81
C ARG A 906 -30.75 1.70 -3.80
N LYS A 907 -29.81 2.42 -4.44
CA LYS A 907 -29.79 3.88 -4.45
C LYS A 907 -30.67 4.42 -5.57
N ASP A 908 -31.56 5.36 -5.24
CA ASP A 908 -32.39 6.13 -6.18
C ASP A 908 -33.14 5.31 -7.25
N GLY A 909 -33.46 4.04 -6.94
CA GLY A 909 -34.10 3.14 -7.90
C GLY A 909 -33.20 2.63 -9.04
N HIS A 910 -31.90 2.90 -9.01
CA HIS A 910 -30.93 2.44 -10.04
C HIS A 910 -30.68 0.93 -9.95
N GLN A 911 -30.59 0.19 -11.06
CA GLN A 911 -30.52 -1.29 -11.02
C GLN A 911 -29.22 -1.85 -10.44
N CYS A 912 -28.08 -1.21 -10.72
CA CYS A 912 -26.76 -1.70 -10.33
C CYS A 912 -26.11 -0.97 -9.13
N VAL A 913 -26.71 0.08 -8.57
CA VAL A 913 -26.09 0.89 -7.51
C VAL A 913 -26.69 0.54 -6.15
N TYR A 914 -25.86 0.00 -5.26
CA TYR A 914 -26.24 -0.44 -3.91
C TYR A 914 -25.30 0.16 -2.86
N THR A 915 -25.82 0.56 -1.70
CA THR A 915 -24.97 0.93 -0.55
C THR A 915 -24.32 -0.30 0.08
N PRO A 916 -23.20 -0.14 0.83
CA PRO A 916 -22.58 -1.24 1.57
C PRO A 916 -23.57 -1.98 2.48
N GLY A 917 -23.41 -3.30 2.57
CA GLY A 917 -24.10 -4.18 3.50
C GLY A 917 -23.14 -4.82 4.49
N ILE A 918 -23.49 -4.85 5.78
CA ILE A 918 -22.73 -5.51 6.84
C ILE A 918 -23.66 -6.45 7.60
N LYS A 919 -23.45 -7.75 7.42
CA LYS A 919 -24.08 -8.81 8.20
C LYS A 919 -23.26 -9.05 9.47
N TRP A 920 -23.91 -9.04 10.62
CA TRP A 920 -23.30 -9.28 11.92
C TRP A 920 -23.68 -10.65 12.45
N ASN A 921 -22.76 -11.30 13.17
CA ASN A 921 -22.94 -12.63 13.75
C ASN A 921 -23.18 -13.73 12.70
N VAL A 922 -22.40 -13.70 11.62
CA VAL A 922 -22.33 -14.78 10.63
C VAL A 922 -21.82 -16.06 11.32
N GLN A 923 -22.52 -17.18 11.10
CA GLN A 923 -22.20 -18.44 11.79
C GLN A 923 -21.18 -19.26 10.98
N ARG A 924 -20.27 -19.96 11.67
CA ARG A 924 -19.33 -20.90 11.04
C ARG A 924 -20.11 -21.99 10.30
N GLY A 925 -19.74 -22.22 9.04
CA GLY A 925 -20.40 -23.19 8.15
C GLY A 925 -21.72 -22.72 7.52
N SER A 926 -22.15 -21.48 7.78
CA SER A 926 -23.32 -20.88 7.12
C SER A 926 -23.07 -20.63 5.62
N TYR A 927 -24.15 -20.35 4.89
CA TYR A 927 -24.06 -20.02 3.48
C TYR A 927 -23.27 -18.70 3.24
N THR A 928 -23.46 -17.68 4.09
CA THR A 928 -22.65 -16.45 4.09
C THR A 928 -21.17 -16.72 4.35
N HIS A 929 -20.84 -17.71 5.19
CA HIS A 929 -19.45 -18.10 5.46
C HIS A 929 -18.79 -18.78 4.26
N LEU A 930 -19.50 -19.66 3.56
CA LEU A 930 -18.90 -20.56 2.55
C LEU A 930 -19.05 -20.09 1.09
N THR A 931 -19.86 -19.06 0.82
CA THR A 931 -20.22 -18.65 -0.55
C THR A 931 -19.64 -17.28 -0.91
N GLU A 932 -18.94 -17.19 -2.05
CA GLU A 932 -18.47 -15.92 -2.61
C GLU A 932 -19.63 -15.17 -3.29
N PHE A 933 -19.85 -13.90 -2.91
CA PHE A 933 -20.96 -13.10 -3.45
C PHE A 933 -20.55 -12.06 -4.49
N PHE A 934 -19.27 -11.67 -4.54
CA PHE A 934 -18.74 -10.72 -5.53
C PHE A 934 -19.50 -9.38 -5.61
N GLY A 935 -19.81 -8.79 -4.45
CA GLY A 935 -20.54 -7.53 -4.33
C GLY A 935 -20.36 -6.89 -2.96
N PRO A 936 -21.06 -5.78 -2.66
CA PRO A 936 -20.74 -4.92 -1.51
C PRO A 936 -21.35 -5.44 -0.19
N VAL A 937 -21.05 -6.69 0.18
CA VAL A 937 -21.54 -7.36 1.39
C VAL A 937 -20.39 -7.93 2.22
N LEU A 938 -20.28 -7.46 3.47
CA LEU A 938 -19.31 -7.94 4.45
C LEU A 938 -20.02 -8.80 5.52
N GLY A 939 -19.52 -10.01 5.76
CA GLY A 939 -19.96 -10.88 6.86
C GLY A 939 -19.03 -10.77 8.07
N VAL A 940 -19.56 -10.48 9.26
CA VAL A 940 -18.76 -10.36 10.49
C VAL A 940 -18.98 -11.58 11.39
N MET A 941 -17.88 -12.22 11.78
CA MET A 941 -17.83 -13.42 12.61
C MET A 941 -17.02 -13.15 13.88
N SER A 942 -17.30 -13.90 14.95
CA SER A 942 -16.52 -13.85 16.20
C SER A 942 -15.64 -15.10 16.35
N PHE A 943 -14.48 -14.98 17.00
CA PHE A 943 -13.64 -16.11 17.38
C PHE A 943 -13.02 -15.93 18.78
N ARG A 944 -12.57 -17.03 19.39
CA ARG A 944 -11.98 -17.06 20.73
C ARG A 944 -10.46 -17.16 20.76
N SER A 945 -9.88 -17.82 19.77
CA SER A 945 -8.43 -17.94 19.62
C SER A 945 -8.01 -17.74 18.17
N LEU A 946 -6.79 -17.25 17.97
CA LEU A 946 -6.24 -17.05 16.62
C LEU A 946 -6.21 -18.36 15.82
N SER A 947 -5.81 -19.47 16.46
CA SER A 947 -5.91 -20.81 15.89
C SER A 947 -7.32 -21.18 15.41
N GLU A 948 -8.37 -20.83 16.15
CA GLU A 948 -9.76 -21.03 15.71
C GLU A 948 -10.08 -20.16 14.48
N ALA A 949 -9.67 -18.88 14.49
CA ALA A 949 -9.88 -17.98 13.37
C ALA A 949 -9.22 -18.50 12.07
N ILE A 950 -7.97 -18.99 12.17
CA ILE A 950 -7.24 -19.60 11.06
C ILE A 950 -8.02 -20.80 10.49
N GLN A 951 -8.57 -21.66 11.36
CA GLN A 951 -9.38 -22.80 10.92
C GLN A 951 -10.66 -22.37 10.20
N ILE A 952 -11.38 -21.38 10.74
CA ILE A 952 -12.61 -20.85 10.12
C ILE A 952 -12.29 -20.36 8.70
N VAL A 953 -11.22 -19.58 8.51
CA VAL A 953 -10.85 -19.08 7.17
C VAL A 953 -10.48 -20.23 6.22
N ASN A 954 -9.68 -21.20 6.70
CA ASN A 954 -9.25 -22.34 5.90
C ASN A 954 -10.42 -23.26 5.49
N GLU A 955 -11.53 -23.30 6.24
CA GLU A 955 -12.73 -24.09 5.94
C GLU A 955 -13.52 -23.60 4.72
N THR A 956 -13.29 -22.36 4.27
CA THR A 956 -13.93 -21.85 3.05
C THR A 956 -13.54 -22.66 1.81
N GLY A 957 -12.40 -23.37 1.85
CA GLY A 957 -11.81 -24.12 0.73
C GLY A 957 -11.15 -23.23 -0.31
N TYR A 958 -11.33 -21.91 -0.22
CA TYR A 958 -10.60 -20.91 -0.99
C TYR A 958 -9.27 -20.56 -0.28
N GLY A 959 -8.38 -19.89 -1.00
CA GLY A 959 -7.09 -19.50 -0.45
C GLY A 959 -6.41 -18.44 -1.32
N LEU A 960 -7.12 -17.36 -1.65
CA LEU A 960 -6.58 -16.29 -2.49
C LEU A 960 -5.87 -15.23 -1.65
N THR A 961 -6.62 -14.39 -0.94
CA THR A 961 -6.06 -13.39 -0.02
C THR A 961 -6.51 -13.64 1.42
N SER A 962 -5.67 -13.25 2.39
CA SER A 962 -6.04 -13.22 3.80
C SER A 962 -5.29 -12.08 4.50
N GLY A 963 -5.97 -11.40 5.43
CA GLY A 963 -5.43 -10.29 6.20
C GLY A 963 -5.37 -10.58 7.70
N LEU A 964 -4.37 -10.06 8.38
CA LEU A 964 -4.29 -9.99 9.84
C LEU A 964 -4.02 -8.55 10.29
N GLU A 965 -4.87 -8.04 11.16
CA GLU A 965 -4.67 -6.80 11.90
C GLU A 965 -4.26 -7.17 13.32
N SER A 966 -2.96 -7.07 13.62
CA SER A 966 -2.37 -7.31 14.94
C SER A 966 -0.99 -6.65 15.06
N LEU A 967 -0.73 -6.02 16.20
CA LEU A 967 0.58 -5.47 16.54
C LEU A 967 1.47 -6.45 17.31
N ASP A 968 1.00 -7.67 17.61
CA ASP A 968 1.79 -8.73 18.24
C ASP A 968 2.46 -9.61 17.18
N ASP A 969 3.78 -9.61 17.12
CA ASP A 969 4.60 -10.39 16.19
C ASP A 969 4.47 -11.91 16.40
N ARG A 970 4.10 -12.35 17.60
CA ARG A 970 3.80 -13.76 17.90
C ARG A 970 2.52 -14.22 17.19
N GLU A 971 1.48 -13.38 17.21
CA GLU A 971 0.23 -13.64 16.47
C GLU A 971 0.47 -13.63 14.97
N GLN A 972 1.27 -12.68 14.46
CA GLN A 972 1.66 -12.65 13.05
C GLN A 972 2.38 -13.93 12.64
N SER A 973 3.29 -14.44 13.48
CA SER A 973 4.02 -15.68 13.23
C SER A 973 3.12 -16.92 13.25
N GLU A 974 2.22 -17.05 14.23
CA GLU A 974 1.23 -18.13 14.29
C GLU A 974 0.32 -18.13 13.04
N TRP A 975 -0.19 -16.95 12.68
CA TRP A 975 -1.06 -16.79 11.52
C TRP A 975 -0.36 -17.12 10.21
N MET A 976 0.85 -16.58 9.96
CA MET A 976 1.62 -16.88 8.74
C MET A 976 2.02 -18.36 8.61
N ALA A 977 2.09 -19.10 9.72
CA ALA A 977 2.38 -20.53 9.71
C ALA A 977 1.13 -21.38 9.44
N GLY A 978 -0.05 -20.96 9.90
CA GLY A 978 -1.29 -21.74 9.83
C GLY A 978 -2.25 -21.38 8.69
N ILE A 979 -2.20 -20.15 8.19
CA ILE A 979 -3.17 -19.65 7.20
C ILE A 979 -2.87 -20.21 5.80
N ARG A 980 -3.92 -20.69 5.11
CA ARG A 980 -3.82 -21.25 3.76
C ARG A 980 -4.35 -20.24 2.74
N ALA A 981 -3.53 -19.26 2.39
CA ALA A 981 -3.80 -18.33 1.30
C ALA A 981 -2.52 -17.98 0.53
N GLY A 982 -2.67 -17.65 -0.76
CA GLY A 982 -1.54 -17.31 -1.61
C GLY A 982 -0.97 -15.92 -1.33
N ASN A 983 -1.80 -14.95 -0.97
CA ASN A 983 -1.38 -13.58 -0.66
C ASN A 983 -1.78 -13.22 0.78
N LEU A 984 -0.79 -12.92 1.62
CA LEU A 984 -0.94 -12.60 3.03
C LEU A 984 -0.65 -11.12 3.26
N TYR A 985 -1.52 -10.45 4.02
CA TYR A 985 -1.41 -9.02 4.31
C TYR A 985 -1.45 -8.78 5.82
N VAL A 986 -0.48 -8.06 6.36
CA VAL A 986 -0.40 -7.74 7.80
C VAL A 986 -0.50 -6.24 8.00
N ASN A 987 -1.46 -5.81 8.82
CA ASN A 987 -1.75 -4.42 9.16
C ASN A 987 -1.98 -3.51 7.94
N ARG A 988 -2.61 -4.04 6.89
CA ARG A 988 -2.91 -3.34 5.63
C ARG A 988 -4.08 -3.97 4.89
N SER A 989 -4.60 -3.27 3.87
CA SER A 989 -5.65 -3.79 3.00
C SER A 989 -5.22 -5.05 2.24
N THR A 990 -6.17 -5.96 1.99
CA THR A 990 -5.95 -7.26 1.30
C THR A 990 -6.06 -7.17 -0.23
N THR A 991 -6.24 -5.96 -0.76
CA THR A 991 -6.42 -5.67 -2.20
C THR A 991 -5.32 -4.73 -2.70
N GLY A 992 -5.20 -4.60 -4.03
CA GLY A 992 -4.18 -3.75 -4.65
C GLY A 992 -2.80 -4.39 -4.65
N ALA A 993 -2.72 -5.66 -5.06
CA ALA A 993 -1.45 -6.33 -5.30
C ALA A 993 -0.70 -5.64 -6.45
N ILE A 994 0.60 -5.44 -6.28
CA ILE A 994 1.48 -4.76 -7.23
C ILE A 994 2.48 -5.79 -7.75
N VAL A 995 2.73 -5.76 -9.07
CA VAL A 995 3.64 -6.67 -9.76
C VAL A 995 5.01 -6.72 -9.07
N LEU A 996 5.54 -7.94 -8.92
CA LEU A 996 6.78 -8.29 -8.23
C LEU A 996 6.84 -7.96 -6.72
N ARG A 997 6.09 -6.97 -6.21
CA ARG A 997 5.95 -6.73 -4.77
C ARG A 997 5.09 -7.80 -4.12
N GLN A 998 3.88 -8.01 -4.63
CA GLN A 998 2.98 -9.06 -4.15
C GLN A 998 2.45 -9.88 -5.33
N PRO A 999 3.29 -10.73 -5.98
CA PRO A 999 2.81 -11.67 -6.98
C PRO A 999 1.48 -12.31 -6.59
N PHE A 1000 0.52 -12.27 -7.49
CA PHE A 1000 -0.88 -12.53 -7.17
C PHE A 1000 -1.32 -13.91 -7.66
N GLY A 1001 -1.96 -14.67 -6.78
CA GLY A 1001 -2.55 -15.97 -7.13
C GLY A 1001 -2.82 -16.83 -5.90
N GLY A 1002 -3.77 -17.76 -6.01
CA GLY A 1002 -4.33 -18.48 -4.87
C GLY A 1002 -3.89 -19.94 -4.69
N MET A 1003 -4.55 -20.59 -3.75
CA MET A 1003 -4.52 -22.04 -3.51
C MET A 1003 -5.93 -22.62 -3.36
N GLY A 1004 -6.05 -23.94 -3.42
CA GLY A 1004 -7.34 -24.63 -3.29
C GLY A 1004 -8.30 -24.20 -4.40
N ARG A 1005 -9.54 -23.83 -4.03
CA ARG A 1005 -10.58 -23.43 -4.99
C ARG A 1005 -10.29 -22.13 -5.74
N SER A 1006 -9.25 -21.40 -5.36
CA SER A 1006 -8.87 -20.12 -5.96
C SER A 1006 -7.92 -20.27 -7.15
N ALA A 1007 -7.31 -21.44 -7.39
CA ALA A 1007 -6.37 -21.63 -8.49
C ALA A 1007 -6.50 -23.03 -9.12
N PHE A 1008 -6.53 -23.08 -10.45
CA PHE A 1008 -6.41 -24.32 -11.24
C PHE A 1008 -5.15 -24.26 -12.10
N GLY A 1009 -4.41 -25.36 -12.14
CA GLY A 1009 -3.07 -25.40 -12.68
C GLY A 1009 -2.01 -25.38 -11.58
N PRO A 1010 -0.76 -25.02 -11.88
CA PRO A 1010 0.35 -25.16 -10.93
C PRO A 1010 0.36 -24.11 -9.81
N GLY A 1011 -0.52 -23.10 -9.84
CA GLY A 1011 -0.59 -22.06 -8.81
C GLY A 1011 0.65 -21.15 -8.76
N ILE A 1012 1.28 -20.94 -9.91
CA ILE A 1012 2.38 -19.97 -10.08
C ILE A 1012 1.76 -18.59 -10.35
N LYS A 1013 2.21 -17.58 -9.60
CA LYS A 1013 1.50 -16.31 -9.44
C LYS A 1013 1.71 -15.34 -10.60
N ALA A 1014 0.66 -14.67 -11.01
CA ALA A 1014 0.73 -13.51 -11.90
C ALA A 1014 1.61 -12.41 -11.26
N GLY A 1015 2.36 -11.67 -12.07
CA GLY A 1015 3.32 -10.67 -11.61
C GLY A 1015 4.53 -11.23 -10.88
N GLY A 1016 4.68 -12.56 -10.81
CA GLY A 1016 5.86 -13.25 -10.26
C GLY A 1016 6.85 -13.69 -11.35
N PRO A 1017 8.13 -13.89 -11.00
CA PRO A 1017 9.20 -14.16 -11.97
C PRO A 1017 9.05 -15.50 -12.70
N ASN A 1018 8.22 -16.41 -12.19
CA ASN A 1018 8.00 -17.73 -12.77
C ASN A 1018 6.80 -17.80 -13.71
N TYR A 1019 5.94 -16.78 -13.75
CA TYR A 1019 4.66 -16.86 -14.45
C TYR A 1019 4.81 -17.20 -15.94
N VAL A 1020 5.78 -16.54 -16.59
CA VAL A 1020 6.08 -16.72 -18.02
C VAL A 1020 6.57 -18.13 -18.34
N ALA A 1021 7.27 -18.80 -17.42
CA ALA A 1021 7.79 -20.15 -17.62
C ALA A 1021 6.67 -21.18 -17.91
N GLN A 1022 5.47 -20.96 -17.36
CA GLN A 1022 4.31 -21.82 -17.62
C GLN A 1022 3.88 -21.84 -19.08
N LEU A 1023 4.20 -20.78 -19.82
CA LEU A 1023 3.84 -20.54 -21.21
C LEU A 1023 5.00 -20.90 -22.17
N MET A 1024 6.05 -21.53 -21.64
CA MET A 1024 7.21 -22.02 -22.37
C MET A 1024 7.31 -23.56 -22.31
N LYS A 1025 7.91 -24.15 -23.35
CA LYS A 1025 8.46 -25.51 -23.38
C LYS A 1025 9.97 -25.37 -23.15
N PHE A 1026 10.49 -26.23 -22.28
CA PHE A 1026 11.92 -26.30 -21.97
C PHE A 1026 12.43 -27.65 -22.44
N ASP A 1027 13.26 -27.63 -23.48
CA ASP A 1027 13.98 -28.83 -23.91
C ASP A 1027 15.25 -28.94 -23.07
N ALA A 1028 15.39 -30.02 -22.31
CA ALA A 1028 16.57 -30.27 -21.50
C ALA A 1028 17.76 -30.65 -22.40
N CYS A 1029 18.76 -29.77 -22.54
CA CYS A 1029 20.07 -30.24 -22.99
C CYS A 1029 20.75 -30.85 -21.76
N TRP A 1030 20.66 -32.17 -21.64
CA TRP A 1030 21.44 -32.96 -20.70
C TRP A 1030 22.89 -32.44 -20.71
N VAL A 1031 23.29 -31.75 -19.64
CA VAL A 1031 24.45 -30.84 -19.63
C VAL A 1031 25.72 -31.58 -20.06
N THR A 1032 26.21 -31.28 -21.26
CA THR A 1032 27.43 -31.87 -21.84
C THR A 1032 28.71 -31.12 -21.49
N THR A 1033 28.62 -29.95 -20.87
CA THR A 1033 29.78 -29.11 -20.55
C THR A 1033 30.23 -29.29 -19.10
N ARG A 1034 31.54 -29.45 -18.90
CA ARG A 1034 32.18 -29.50 -17.58
C ARG A 1034 31.88 -28.20 -16.80
N TYR A 1035 31.02 -28.24 -15.81
CA TYR A 1035 31.04 -27.24 -14.73
C TYR A 1035 32.30 -27.50 -13.89
N VAL A 1036 33.39 -26.83 -14.27
CA VAL A 1036 34.66 -26.78 -13.52
C VAL A 1036 34.53 -25.69 -12.46
N THR A 1037 34.49 -26.12 -11.21
CA THR A 1037 34.97 -25.42 -10.00
C THR A 1037 35.16 -23.91 -10.14
N HIS A 1038 34.17 -23.12 -9.72
CA HIS A 1038 34.37 -21.73 -9.33
C HIS A 1038 33.80 -21.51 -7.94
N GLY A 1039 34.65 -21.04 -7.02
CA GLY A 1039 34.28 -20.59 -5.68
C GLY A 1039 34.63 -21.56 -4.57
N LYS A 1040 35.88 -21.48 -4.06
CA LYS A 1040 36.21 -21.95 -2.71
C LYS A 1040 35.39 -21.13 -1.71
N ASN A 1041 34.18 -21.59 -1.37
CA ASN A 1041 33.42 -21.32 -0.13
C ASN A 1041 31.93 -21.77 -0.19
N SER A 1042 31.50 -22.65 -1.10
CA SER A 1042 30.11 -23.13 -1.08
C SER A 1042 29.94 -24.37 -0.19
N GLU A 1043 29.13 -24.26 0.86
CA GLU A 1043 28.62 -25.38 1.68
C GLU A 1043 27.72 -26.36 0.90
N VAL A 1044 27.54 -26.17 -0.41
CA VAL A 1044 26.69 -26.94 -1.35
C VAL A 1044 27.12 -28.42 -1.50
N GLY A 1045 28.24 -28.84 -0.91
CA GLY A 1045 28.78 -30.20 -1.01
C GLY A 1045 28.54 -31.13 0.18
N GLN A 1046 27.66 -30.80 1.12
CA GLN A 1046 27.34 -31.66 2.29
C GLN A 1046 25.83 -31.89 2.41
N GLY A 1047 25.43 -33.10 2.79
CA GLY A 1047 24.04 -33.48 3.07
C GLY A 1047 23.47 -34.56 2.16
N ASP A 1048 22.24 -34.95 2.46
CA ASP A 1048 21.47 -36.05 1.87
C ASP A 1048 21.58 -36.15 0.33
N LEU A 1049 21.31 -35.07 -0.40
CA LEU A 1049 21.33 -35.08 -1.87
C LEU A 1049 22.73 -35.29 -2.47
N PHE A 1050 23.77 -34.80 -1.79
CA PHE A 1050 25.16 -35.04 -2.20
C PHE A 1050 25.55 -36.51 -1.96
N GLU A 1051 25.10 -37.10 -0.85
CA GLU A 1051 25.30 -38.52 -0.58
C GLU A 1051 24.59 -39.40 -1.63
N LEU A 1052 23.35 -39.06 -1.99
CA LEU A 1052 22.63 -39.73 -3.09
C LEU A 1052 23.40 -39.61 -4.41
N ALA A 1053 23.83 -38.41 -4.80
CA ALA A 1053 24.60 -38.18 -6.02
C ALA A 1053 25.91 -38.99 -6.04
N THR A 1054 26.61 -39.05 -4.91
CA THR A 1054 27.85 -39.82 -4.75
C THR A 1054 27.59 -41.32 -4.86
N ALA A 1055 26.55 -41.81 -4.19
CA ALA A 1055 26.15 -43.21 -4.23
C ALA A 1055 25.73 -43.64 -5.65
N LEU A 1056 25.03 -42.78 -6.39
CA LEU A 1056 24.64 -43.04 -7.79
C LEU A 1056 25.86 -43.18 -8.71
N VAL A 1057 26.85 -42.31 -8.57
CA VAL A 1057 28.09 -42.38 -9.37
C VAL A 1057 28.92 -43.60 -8.98
N ALA A 1058 29.01 -43.93 -7.69
CA ALA A 1058 29.73 -45.10 -7.21
C ALA A 1058 29.11 -46.40 -7.73
N ASP A 1059 27.79 -46.55 -7.60
CA ASP A 1059 27.07 -47.73 -8.11
C ASP A 1059 27.15 -47.83 -9.64
N GLY A 1060 26.93 -46.72 -10.36
CA GLY A 1060 27.06 -46.69 -11.83
C GLY A 1060 28.49 -46.91 -12.35
N SER A 1061 29.51 -46.77 -11.50
CA SER A 1061 30.91 -47.00 -11.88
C SER A 1061 31.22 -48.46 -12.20
N GLU A 1062 30.45 -49.39 -11.62
CA GLU A 1062 30.57 -50.84 -11.84
C GLU A 1062 29.91 -51.28 -13.17
N GLY A 1063 29.17 -50.38 -13.83
CA GLY A 1063 28.43 -50.62 -15.07
C GLY A 1063 29.18 -50.33 -16.39
N GLY A 1064 28.44 -50.30 -17.50
CA GLY A 1064 28.94 -49.89 -18.83
C GLY A 1064 29.18 -48.37 -18.95
N GLU A 1065 29.76 -47.89 -20.06
CA GLU A 1065 30.01 -46.45 -20.24
C GLU A 1065 28.70 -45.63 -20.30
N ALA A 1066 27.63 -46.19 -20.85
CA ALA A 1066 26.32 -45.55 -20.87
C ALA A 1066 25.73 -45.37 -19.46
N GLU A 1067 25.84 -46.39 -18.60
CA GLU A 1067 25.37 -46.34 -17.20
C GLU A 1067 26.21 -45.36 -16.37
N ARG A 1068 27.54 -45.31 -16.61
CA ARG A 1068 28.42 -44.30 -16.00
C ARG A 1068 28.03 -42.89 -16.39
N GLU A 1069 27.72 -42.66 -17.65
CA GLU A 1069 27.34 -41.32 -18.12
C GLU A 1069 25.96 -40.91 -17.62
N GLU A 1070 24.99 -41.83 -17.58
CA GLU A 1070 23.68 -41.58 -16.97
C GLU A 1070 23.81 -41.23 -15.48
N ALA A 1071 24.61 -41.98 -14.71
CA ALA A 1071 24.86 -41.69 -13.30
C ALA A 1071 25.52 -40.30 -13.08
N ARG A 1072 26.50 -39.93 -13.91
CA ARG A 1072 27.11 -38.59 -13.87
C ARG A 1072 26.13 -37.49 -14.22
N MET A 1073 25.24 -37.74 -15.19
CA MET A 1073 24.21 -36.79 -15.58
C MET A 1073 23.22 -36.56 -14.43
N ILE A 1074 22.73 -37.63 -13.80
CA ILE A 1074 21.80 -37.54 -12.67
C ILE A 1074 22.46 -36.75 -11.53
N ALA A 1075 23.73 -37.05 -11.21
CA ALA A 1075 24.47 -36.32 -10.18
C ALA A 1075 24.59 -34.81 -10.48
N ARG A 1076 24.84 -34.41 -11.75
CA ARG A 1076 24.89 -32.99 -12.16
C ARG A 1076 23.53 -32.31 -12.03
N ALA A 1077 22.45 -33.00 -12.37
CA ALA A 1077 21.11 -32.45 -12.21
C ALA A 1077 20.75 -32.27 -10.73
N ILE A 1078 21.13 -33.22 -9.86
CA ILE A 1078 21.00 -33.08 -8.40
C ILE A 1078 21.77 -31.87 -7.89
N GLU A 1079 22.99 -31.63 -8.36
CA GLU A 1079 23.78 -30.44 -8.01
C GLU A 1079 23.08 -29.14 -8.47
N SER A 1080 22.51 -29.12 -9.68
CA SER A 1080 21.68 -28.00 -10.16
C SER A 1080 20.47 -27.77 -9.25
N TYR A 1081 19.80 -28.84 -8.80
CA TYR A 1081 18.65 -28.74 -7.89
C TYR A 1081 19.05 -28.19 -6.52
N GLN A 1082 20.14 -28.67 -5.93
CA GLN A 1082 20.65 -28.15 -4.66
C GLN A 1082 20.96 -26.66 -4.74
N ARG A 1083 21.62 -26.23 -5.84
CA ARG A 1083 21.91 -24.82 -6.07
C ARG A 1083 20.65 -23.98 -6.26
N ALA A 1084 19.73 -24.41 -7.12
CA ALA A 1084 18.48 -23.69 -7.35
C ALA A 1084 17.60 -23.61 -6.08
N ALA A 1085 17.58 -24.67 -5.27
CA ALA A 1085 16.93 -24.66 -3.97
C ALA A 1085 17.57 -23.63 -3.03
N ALA A 1086 18.90 -23.64 -2.91
CA ALA A 1086 19.63 -22.71 -2.04
C ALA A 1086 19.51 -21.24 -2.50
N ASP A 1087 19.53 -20.98 -3.80
CA ASP A 1087 19.58 -19.62 -4.35
C ASP A 1087 18.18 -19.00 -4.51
N GLU A 1088 17.15 -19.82 -4.75
CA GLU A 1088 15.81 -19.33 -5.10
C GLU A 1088 14.70 -19.89 -4.19
N PHE A 1089 14.55 -21.22 -4.12
CA PHE A 1089 13.31 -21.83 -3.59
C PHE A 1089 13.26 -21.96 -2.06
N LEU A 1090 14.41 -21.99 -1.38
CA LEU A 1090 14.48 -21.97 0.10
C LEU A 1090 14.69 -20.56 0.66
N GLN A 1091 14.83 -19.56 -0.21
CA GLN A 1091 15.00 -18.16 0.17
C GLN A 1091 13.66 -17.43 0.28
N THR A 1092 13.66 -16.39 1.11
CA THR A 1092 12.61 -15.37 1.11
C THR A 1092 13.16 -14.10 0.48
N HIS A 1093 12.45 -13.58 -0.51
CA HIS A 1093 12.92 -12.48 -1.36
C HIS A 1093 12.12 -11.21 -1.06
N ASP A 1094 12.79 -10.11 -0.71
CA ASP A 1094 12.23 -8.75 -0.77
C ASP A 1094 12.95 -7.99 -1.88
N HIS A 1095 12.29 -7.77 -3.02
CA HIS A 1095 12.97 -7.22 -4.19
C HIS A 1095 13.28 -5.73 -4.07
N PHE A 1096 12.36 -4.98 -3.44
CA PHE A 1096 12.39 -3.52 -3.47
C PHE A 1096 12.87 -2.92 -2.15
N HIS A 1097 12.86 -3.67 -1.04
CA HIS A 1097 13.27 -3.18 0.28
C HIS A 1097 12.64 -1.82 0.61
N LEU A 1098 11.32 -1.70 0.43
CA LEU A 1098 10.60 -0.43 0.60
C LEU A 1098 10.66 0.07 2.05
N VAL A 1099 10.61 1.39 2.23
CA VAL A 1099 10.57 2.01 3.54
C VAL A 1099 9.16 1.90 4.12
N GLY A 1100 9.05 1.22 5.26
CA GLY A 1100 7.81 1.08 6.03
C GLY A 1100 6.98 -0.16 5.70
N GLN A 1101 7.36 -0.92 4.67
CA GLN A 1101 6.64 -2.12 4.25
C GLN A 1101 7.58 -3.20 3.73
N ASP A 1102 7.41 -4.42 4.24
CA ASP A 1102 8.05 -5.59 3.65
C ASP A 1102 7.16 -6.19 2.57
N ASN A 1103 7.80 -6.68 1.50
CA ASN A 1103 7.13 -7.35 0.40
C ASN A 1103 7.88 -8.63 0.07
N LEU A 1104 7.54 -9.67 0.83
CA LEU A 1104 8.24 -10.94 0.83
C LEU A 1104 7.58 -11.91 -0.14
N ARG A 1105 8.39 -12.52 -1.00
CA ARG A 1105 8.02 -13.68 -1.81
C ARG A 1105 8.78 -14.89 -1.29
N ARG A 1106 8.05 -15.96 -0.97
CA ARG A 1106 8.62 -17.24 -0.56
C ARG A 1106 7.96 -18.39 -1.29
N TYR A 1107 8.53 -19.58 -1.11
CA TYR A 1107 7.99 -20.82 -1.61
C TYR A 1107 7.69 -21.75 -0.44
N VAL A 1108 6.50 -22.34 -0.45
CA VAL A 1108 6.04 -23.30 0.55
C VAL A 1108 6.08 -24.70 -0.08
N PRO A 1109 6.73 -25.69 0.56
CA PRO A 1109 6.73 -27.06 0.08
C PRO A 1109 5.31 -27.63 -0.02
N MET A 1110 5.06 -28.49 -1.02
CA MET A 1110 3.79 -29.22 -1.10
C MET A 1110 3.60 -30.12 0.12
N PRO A 1111 2.48 -30.02 0.86
CA PRO A 1111 2.29 -30.79 2.10
C PRO A 1111 2.26 -32.31 1.89
N VAL A 1112 1.56 -32.78 0.85
CA VAL A 1112 1.54 -34.18 0.44
C VAL A 1112 1.67 -34.25 -1.08
N LEU A 1113 2.91 -34.44 -1.53
CA LEU A 1113 3.24 -34.63 -2.94
C LEU A 1113 3.25 -36.12 -3.28
N VAL A 1114 2.49 -36.53 -4.30
CA VAL A 1114 2.55 -37.91 -4.80
C VAL A 1114 3.30 -37.94 -6.13
N ILE A 1115 4.46 -38.59 -6.15
CA ILE A 1115 5.23 -38.87 -7.35
C ILE A 1115 4.73 -40.21 -7.90
N ARG A 1116 4.03 -40.18 -9.03
CA ARG A 1116 3.50 -41.40 -9.65
C ARG A 1116 4.51 -41.95 -10.65
N VAL A 1117 4.91 -43.21 -10.43
CA VAL A 1117 5.81 -43.95 -11.31
C VAL A 1117 4.99 -44.74 -12.32
N SER A 1118 5.34 -44.60 -13.60
CA SER A 1118 4.77 -45.32 -14.74
C SER A 1118 5.74 -46.37 -15.28
N GLU A 1119 5.24 -47.36 -16.01
CA GLU A 1119 6.04 -48.40 -16.68
C GLU A 1119 7.00 -47.87 -17.77
N HIS A 1120 6.77 -46.64 -18.21
CA HIS A 1120 7.60 -45.96 -19.21
C HIS A 1120 8.59 -44.96 -18.60
N ASP A 1121 8.64 -44.86 -17.27
CA ASP A 1121 9.58 -43.97 -16.61
C ASP A 1121 11.02 -44.51 -16.70
N SER A 1122 11.96 -43.65 -17.05
CA SER A 1122 13.38 -43.99 -16.98
C SER A 1122 13.87 -43.97 -15.53
N TRP A 1123 15.01 -44.63 -15.28
CA TRP A 1123 15.70 -44.55 -14.00
C TRP A 1123 16.00 -43.09 -13.59
N SER A 1124 16.54 -42.31 -14.52
CA SER A 1124 16.83 -40.88 -14.34
C SER A 1124 15.58 -40.07 -13.98
N GLU A 1125 14.44 -40.28 -14.63
CA GLU A 1125 13.20 -39.55 -14.34
C GLU A 1125 12.63 -39.87 -12.96
N ILE A 1126 12.77 -41.11 -12.48
CA ILE A 1126 12.34 -41.50 -11.13
C ILE A 1126 13.24 -40.81 -10.09
N VAL A 1127 14.56 -40.98 -10.22
CA VAL A 1127 15.53 -40.44 -9.25
C VAL A 1127 15.44 -38.92 -9.17
N LEU A 1128 15.39 -38.22 -10.31
CA LEU A 1128 15.37 -36.76 -10.33
C LEU A 1128 14.10 -36.20 -9.70
N ARG A 1129 12.94 -36.82 -9.90
CA ARG A 1129 11.71 -36.33 -9.26
C ARG A 1129 11.75 -36.49 -7.74
N VAL A 1130 12.35 -37.57 -7.24
CA VAL A 1130 12.56 -37.80 -5.80
C VAL A 1130 13.58 -36.81 -5.24
N ALA A 1131 14.69 -36.58 -5.95
CA ALA A 1131 15.70 -35.61 -5.58
C ALA A 1131 15.15 -34.17 -5.56
N ALA A 1132 14.32 -33.80 -6.54
CA ALA A 1132 13.65 -32.49 -6.59
C ALA A 1132 12.73 -32.28 -5.38
N ALA A 1133 11.93 -33.28 -5.01
CA ALA A 1133 11.08 -33.19 -3.81
C ALA A 1133 11.91 -32.98 -2.54
N LYS A 1134 13.01 -33.73 -2.38
CA LYS A 1134 13.92 -33.58 -1.25
C LYS A 1134 14.61 -32.21 -1.24
N ALA A 1135 15.01 -31.68 -2.39
CA ALA A 1135 15.71 -30.40 -2.51
C ALA A 1135 14.92 -29.22 -1.94
N VAL A 1136 13.59 -29.26 -2.05
CA VAL A 1136 12.68 -28.23 -1.51
C VAL A 1136 11.89 -28.71 -0.30
N ALA A 1137 12.39 -29.73 0.41
CA ALA A 1137 11.81 -30.24 1.66
C ALA A 1137 10.33 -30.64 1.56
N CYS A 1138 9.90 -31.21 0.43
CA CYS A 1138 8.56 -31.79 0.32
C CYS A 1138 8.50 -33.15 1.01
N ARG A 1139 7.39 -33.42 1.69
CA ARG A 1139 7.03 -34.80 2.03
C ARG A 1139 6.43 -35.47 0.79
N ALA A 1140 7.11 -36.49 0.28
CA ALA A 1140 6.76 -37.15 -0.97
C ALA A 1140 6.38 -38.63 -0.79
N ILE A 1141 5.34 -39.05 -1.49
CA ILE A 1141 4.93 -40.46 -1.61
C ILE A 1141 5.27 -40.90 -3.04
N VAL A 1142 6.21 -41.82 -3.18
CA VAL A 1142 6.54 -42.47 -4.45
C VAL A 1142 5.58 -43.65 -4.62
N SER A 1143 4.59 -43.47 -5.49
CA SER A 1143 3.51 -44.41 -5.74
C SER A 1143 3.72 -45.13 -7.07
N ALA A 1144 3.63 -46.45 -7.09
CA ALA A 1144 3.77 -47.27 -8.30
C ALA A 1144 2.76 -48.44 -8.31
N PRO A 1145 2.26 -48.89 -9.48
CA PRO A 1145 1.53 -50.16 -9.56
C PRO A 1145 2.41 -51.36 -9.17
N GLU A 1146 1.79 -52.45 -8.70
CA GLU A 1146 2.49 -53.67 -8.30
C GLU A 1146 3.41 -54.19 -9.43
N GLY A 1147 4.67 -54.47 -9.09
CA GLY A 1147 5.67 -55.01 -10.02
C GLY A 1147 6.28 -53.99 -11.00
N VAL A 1148 5.78 -52.76 -11.09
CA VAL A 1148 6.34 -51.71 -11.96
C VAL A 1148 7.66 -51.20 -11.38
N HIS A 1149 8.75 -51.33 -12.14
CA HIS A 1149 10.09 -50.88 -11.75
C HIS A 1149 10.55 -51.31 -10.33
N SER A 1150 10.07 -52.44 -9.81
CA SER A 1150 10.33 -52.88 -8.43
C SER A 1150 11.82 -52.94 -8.06
N GLY A 1151 12.69 -53.33 -9.01
CA GLY A 1151 14.15 -53.30 -8.83
C GLY A 1151 14.73 -51.89 -8.69
N PHE A 1152 14.26 -50.93 -9.49
CA PHE A 1152 14.67 -49.52 -9.39
C PHE A 1152 14.16 -48.89 -8.11
N LEU A 1153 12.90 -49.13 -7.75
CA LEU A 1153 12.30 -48.58 -6.53
C LEU A 1153 12.97 -49.13 -5.28
N LYS A 1154 13.24 -50.44 -5.22
CA LYS A 1154 14.01 -51.02 -4.12
C LYS A 1154 15.40 -50.42 -4.02
N ARG A 1155 16.11 -50.29 -5.15
CA ARG A 1155 17.43 -49.67 -5.19
C ARG A 1155 17.39 -48.22 -4.69
N LEU A 1156 16.43 -47.41 -5.15
CA LEU A 1156 16.29 -46.04 -4.70
C LEU A 1156 15.93 -45.96 -3.21
N HIS A 1157 15.05 -46.85 -2.73
CA HIS A 1157 14.71 -46.96 -1.32
C HIS A 1157 15.95 -47.25 -0.45
N ASP A 1158 16.76 -48.24 -0.83
CA ASP A 1158 18.01 -48.57 -0.12
C ASP A 1158 18.98 -47.37 -0.11
N MET A 1159 19.05 -46.60 -1.21
CA MET A 1159 19.91 -45.40 -1.31
C MET A 1159 19.35 -44.18 -0.55
N THR A 1160 18.07 -44.20 -0.16
CA THR A 1160 17.37 -43.08 0.50
C THR A 1160 16.78 -43.48 1.85
N GLU A 1161 17.25 -44.59 2.45
CA GLU A 1161 16.77 -45.11 3.73
C GLU A 1161 16.88 -44.07 4.85
N SER A 1162 17.92 -43.22 4.82
CA SER A 1162 18.10 -42.12 5.76
C SER A 1162 17.00 -41.05 5.69
N TRP A 1163 16.16 -41.05 4.64
CA TRP A 1163 15.11 -40.07 4.39
C TRP A 1163 13.71 -40.58 4.74
N ALA A 1164 13.59 -41.66 5.52
CA ALA A 1164 12.31 -42.34 5.79
C ALA A 1164 11.18 -41.46 6.37
N ALA A 1165 11.50 -40.27 6.93
CA ALA A 1165 10.50 -39.29 7.36
C ALA A 1165 9.98 -38.38 6.23
N ASP A 1166 10.74 -38.24 5.16
CA ASP A 1166 10.48 -37.31 4.05
C ASP A 1166 9.93 -38.02 2.81
N ILE A 1167 10.37 -39.25 2.55
CA ILE A 1167 9.98 -40.04 1.37
C ILE A 1167 9.45 -41.41 1.76
N GLU A 1168 8.25 -41.73 1.27
CA GLU A 1168 7.56 -43.00 1.48
C GLU A 1168 7.34 -43.71 0.14
N PHE A 1169 7.55 -45.02 0.07
CA PHE A 1169 7.30 -45.83 -1.11
C PHE A 1169 6.05 -46.68 -0.90
N VAL A 1170 5.09 -46.60 -1.82
CA VAL A 1170 3.81 -47.31 -1.72
C VAL A 1170 3.51 -48.01 -3.04
N GLU A 1171 3.16 -49.29 -2.94
CA GLU A 1171 2.54 -50.03 -4.04
C GLU A 1171 1.03 -49.72 -4.03
N GLN A 1172 0.54 -49.12 -5.11
CA GLN A 1172 -0.82 -48.61 -5.21
C GLN A 1172 -1.34 -48.72 -6.65
N THR A 1173 -2.52 -49.29 -6.83
CA THR A 1173 -3.24 -49.31 -8.11
C THR A 1173 -3.68 -47.90 -8.54
N THR A 1174 -4.12 -47.75 -9.78
CA THR A 1174 -4.62 -46.44 -10.26
C THR A 1174 -5.94 -46.09 -9.56
N GLU A 1175 -6.77 -47.09 -9.28
CA GLU A 1175 -8.04 -46.98 -8.57
C GLU A 1175 -7.81 -46.51 -7.12
N GLU A 1176 -6.89 -47.13 -6.39
CA GLU A 1176 -6.54 -46.70 -5.03
C GLU A 1176 -5.92 -45.29 -4.99
N LEU A 1177 -5.19 -44.89 -6.04
CA LEU A 1177 -4.69 -43.51 -6.18
C LEU A 1177 -5.84 -42.52 -6.37
N ILE A 1178 -6.82 -42.87 -7.20
CA ILE A 1178 -8.03 -42.07 -7.39
C ILE A 1178 -8.79 -41.96 -6.07
N GLU A 1179 -8.98 -43.06 -5.33
CA GLU A 1179 -9.58 -43.03 -4.00
C GLU A 1179 -8.80 -42.10 -3.06
N ALA A 1180 -7.47 -42.18 -3.03
CA ALA A 1180 -6.65 -41.30 -2.19
C ALA A 1180 -6.83 -39.80 -2.54
N VAL A 1181 -6.96 -39.46 -3.83
CA VAL A 1181 -7.30 -38.11 -4.29
C VAL A 1181 -8.69 -37.73 -3.79
N GLU A 1182 -9.69 -38.61 -3.98
CA GLU A 1182 -11.08 -38.39 -3.57
C GLU A 1182 -11.25 -38.23 -2.06
N TRP A 1183 -10.42 -38.88 -1.24
CA TRP A 1183 -10.41 -38.69 0.23
C TRP A 1183 -9.62 -37.46 0.69
N GLY A 1184 -8.98 -36.72 -0.23
CA GLY A 1184 -8.19 -35.52 0.08
C GLY A 1184 -6.78 -35.84 0.61
N GLY A 1185 -6.28 -37.05 0.38
CA GLY A 1185 -4.94 -37.48 0.78
C GLY A 1185 -3.81 -36.99 -0.13
N VAL A 1186 -4.12 -36.22 -1.18
CA VAL A 1186 -3.15 -35.76 -2.19
C VAL A 1186 -3.27 -34.24 -2.39
N SER A 1187 -2.16 -33.52 -2.23
CA SER A 1187 -2.12 -32.07 -2.51
C SER A 1187 -1.69 -31.78 -3.96
N ARG A 1188 -0.77 -32.58 -4.50
CA ARG A 1188 -0.28 -32.46 -5.88
C ARG A 1188 0.20 -33.81 -6.40
N LEU A 1189 -0.03 -34.08 -7.68
CA LEU A 1189 0.51 -35.24 -8.39
C LEU A 1189 1.66 -34.82 -9.29
N ARG A 1190 2.76 -35.60 -9.31
CA ARG A 1190 3.90 -35.39 -10.21
C ARG A 1190 4.11 -36.61 -11.10
N TYR A 1191 3.82 -36.48 -12.39
CA TYR A 1191 4.07 -37.48 -13.44
C TYR A 1191 5.22 -37.02 -14.32
N ALA A 1192 6.07 -37.92 -14.80
CA ALA A 1192 7.24 -37.52 -15.59
C ALA A 1192 6.92 -36.92 -16.97
N SER A 1193 5.73 -37.15 -17.54
CA SER A 1193 5.27 -36.51 -18.78
C SER A 1193 3.74 -36.56 -18.96
N PRO A 1194 3.15 -35.74 -19.85
CA PRO A 1194 1.69 -35.66 -20.02
C PRO A 1194 1.03 -36.93 -20.57
N ASP A 1195 1.75 -37.67 -21.43
CA ASP A 1195 1.30 -38.93 -22.04
C ASP A 1195 1.20 -40.09 -21.04
N ARG A 1196 1.80 -39.95 -19.87
CA ARG A 1196 1.79 -40.97 -18.80
C ARG A 1196 0.63 -40.82 -17.82
N VAL A 1197 -0.19 -39.78 -17.96
CA VAL A 1197 -1.32 -39.51 -17.06
C VAL A 1197 -2.59 -40.17 -17.58
N PRO A 1198 -3.16 -41.18 -16.89
CA PRO A 1198 -4.42 -41.78 -17.32
C PRO A 1198 -5.56 -40.77 -17.30
N MET A 1199 -6.47 -40.85 -18.29
CA MET A 1199 -7.65 -39.98 -18.36
C MET A 1199 -8.54 -40.11 -17.11
N ALA A 1200 -8.62 -41.29 -16.49
CA ALA A 1200 -9.35 -41.50 -15.25
C ALA A 1200 -8.77 -40.65 -14.09
N VAL A 1201 -7.44 -40.54 -13.99
CA VAL A 1201 -6.77 -39.68 -13.01
C VAL A 1201 -7.04 -38.21 -13.31
N ARG A 1202 -6.92 -37.79 -14.58
CA ARG A 1202 -7.25 -36.41 -14.98
C ARG A 1202 -8.68 -36.02 -14.60
N ARG A 1203 -9.62 -36.97 -14.64
CA ARG A 1203 -11.00 -36.72 -14.20
C ARG A 1203 -11.13 -36.62 -12.68
N ALA A 1204 -10.54 -37.56 -11.94
CA ALA A 1204 -10.66 -37.61 -10.49
C ALA A 1204 -10.10 -36.36 -9.77
N VAL A 1205 -9.03 -35.77 -10.30
CA VAL A 1205 -8.37 -34.62 -9.65
C VAL A 1205 -9.16 -33.32 -9.75
N MET A 1206 -10.09 -33.20 -10.72
CA MET A 1206 -10.83 -31.96 -10.99
C MET A 1206 -11.74 -31.59 -9.81
N ASP A 1207 -12.50 -32.56 -9.31
CA ASP A 1207 -13.47 -32.37 -8.22
C ASP A 1207 -12.81 -32.04 -6.87
N ARG A 1208 -11.51 -32.30 -6.76
CA ARG A 1208 -10.69 -32.04 -5.57
C ARG A 1208 -9.69 -30.90 -5.75
N TYR A 1209 -9.72 -30.20 -6.90
CA TYR A 1209 -8.84 -29.07 -7.19
C TYR A 1209 -7.34 -29.44 -7.11
N VAL A 1210 -7.00 -30.69 -7.42
CA VAL A 1210 -5.62 -31.20 -7.37
C VAL A 1210 -4.94 -30.98 -8.71
N HIS A 1211 -3.77 -30.36 -8.71
CA HIS A 1211 -2.99 -30.19 -9.93
C HIS A 1211 -2.14 -31.44 -10.24
N VAL A 1212 -2.18 -31.87 -11.50
CA VAL A 1212 -1.23 -32.85 -12.04
C VAL A 1212 -0.09 -32.10 -12.72
N ALA A 1213 1.06 -32.04 -12.05
CA ALA A 1213 2.30 -31.54 -12.60
C ALA A 1213 2.93 -32.61 -13.50
N ASP A 1214 2.62 -32.53 -14.79
CA ASP A 1214 3.02 -33.49 -15.82
C ASP A 1214 4.06 -32.92 -16.80
N ALA A 1215 4.71 -31.81 -16.47
CA ALA A 1215 5.83 -31.29 -17.24
C ALA A 1215 6.96 -32.32 -17.34
N SER A 1216 7.58 -32.43 -18.52
CA SER A 1216 8.76 -33.29 -18.72
C SER A 1216 9.85 -32.96 -17.70
N VAL A 1217 10.46 -33.99 -17.12
CA VAL A 1217 11.53 -33.83 -16.11
C VAL A 1217 12.70 -33.04 -16.70
N CYS A 1218 13.07 -31.94 -16.04
CA CYS A 1218 14.14 -31.04 -16.48
C CYS A 1218 15.39 -31.21 -15.61
N ALA A 1219 16.57 -31.33 -16.23
CA ALA A 1219 17.84 -31.38 -15.48
C ALA A 1219 18.21 -30.04 -14.81
N GLU A 1220 17.60 -28.92 -15.24
CA GLU A 1220 17.84 -27.60 -14.65
C GLU A 1220 16.89 -27.35 -13.47
N GLY A 1221 17.47 -27.20 -12.27
CA GLY A 1221 16.72 -27.02 -11.02
C GLY A 1221 15.87 -25.77 -11.00
N ARG A 1222 16.28 -24.70 -11.67
CA ARG A 1222 15.49 -23.47 -11.75
C ARG A 1222 14.13 -23.67 -12.44
N ILE A 1223 14.02 -24.72 -13.27
CA ILE A 1223 12.79 -25.10 -13.98
C ILE A 1223 12.06 -26.26 -13.27
N GLU A 1224 12.77 -27.31 -12.87
CA GLU A 1224 12.12 -28.50 -12.28
C GLU A 1224 11.48 -28.21 -10.93
N LEU A 1225 12.16 -27.48 -10.04
CA LEU A 1225 11.72 -27.33 -8.65
C LEU A 1225 10.41 -26.52 -8.50
N MET A 1226 10.04 -25.71 -9.50
CA MET A 1226 8.79 -24.94 -9.49
C MET A 1226 7.55 -25.84 -9.38
N TRP A 1227 7.63 -27.09 -9.86
CA TRP A 1227 6.51 -28.04 -9.82
C TRP A 1227 6.27 -28.64 -8.43
N TYR A 1228 7.19 -28.43 -7.49
CA TYR A 1228 7.20 -29.06 -6.16
C TYR A 1228 6.77 -28.11 -5.05
N VAL A 1229 6.71 -26.81 -5.34
CA VAL A 1229 6.39 -25.77 -4.35
C VAL A 1229 5.13 -25.01 -4.73
N GLN A 1230 4.61 -24.27 -3.76
CA GLN A 1230 3.61 -23.23 -3.93
C GLN A 1230 4.23 -21.87 -3.64
N GLU A 1231 3.98 -20.90 -4.51
CA GLU A 1231 4.41 -19.53 -4.25
C GLU A 1231 3.50 -18.86 -3.22
N GLN A 1232 4.06 -18.04 -2.34
CA GLN A 1232 3.32 -17.24 -1.39
C GLN A 1232 3.92 -15.83 -1.29
N SER A 1233 3.05 -14.83 -1.27
CA SER A 1233 3.43 -13.43 -1.09
C SER A 1233 2.94 -12.95 0.26
N ILE A 1234 3.80 -12.24 0.98
CA ILE A 1234 3.51 -11.66 2.29
C ILE A 1234 3.83 -10.17 2.19
N SER A 1235 2.88 -9.33 2.57
CA SER A 1235 3.10 -7.91 2.67
C SER A 1235 2.74 -7.40 4.05
N SER A 1236 3.70 -6.75 4.71
CA SER A 1236 3.58 -6.34 6.11
C SER A 1236 3.96 -4.88 6.28
N ASP A 1237 3.00 -4.06 6.71
CA ASP A 1237 3.25 -2.69 7.12
C ASP A 1237 3.83 -2.72 8.54
N TYR A 1238 5.15 -2.57 8.62
CA TYR A 1238 5.88 -2.62 9.89
C TYR A 1238 6.02 -1.24 10.55
N HIS A 1239 5.78 -0.15 9.81
CA HIS A 1239 5.86 1.19 10.36
C HIS A 1239 4.69 1.46 11.32
N ARG A 1240 4.91 2.30 12.33
CA ARG A 1240 3.86 2.82 13.20
C ARG A 1240 3.78 4.33 13.04
N TYR A 1241 2.81 4.80 12.25
CA TYR A 1241 2.65 6.22 11.92
C TYR A 1241 3.93 6.84 11.30
N GLY A 1242 4.62 6.08 10.45
CA GLY A 1242 5.87 6.47 9.79
C GLY A 1242 7.12 6.06 10.58
N ASN A 1243 6.99 5.87 11.89
CA ASN A 1243 8.09 5.39 12.74
C ASN A 1243 8.47 3.95 12.36
N LEU A 1244 9.74 3.73 12.04
CA LEU A 1244 10.26 2.42 11.60
C LEU A 1244 10.64 1.49 12.77
N GLY A 1245 10.52 1.94 14.02
CA GLY A 1245 10.80 1.15 15.22
C GLY A 1245 12.23 0.62 15.25
N LEU A 1246 12.39 -0.66 15.59
CA LEU A 1246 13.70 -1.35 15.62
C LEU A 1246 14.38 -1.39 14.25
N ARG A 1247 13.61 -1.17 13.18
CA ARG A 1247 14.04 -1.32 11.79
C ARG A 1247 14.56 -0.02 11.18
N ALA A 1248 14.60 1.06 11.97
CA ALA A 1248 15.11 2.36 11.50
C ALA A 1248 16.58 2.31 11.04
N GLY A 1249 17.37 1.34 11.52
CA GLY A 1249 18.76 1.13 11.13
C GLY A 1249 18.97 0.13 9.99
N GLU A 1250 17.90 -0.47 9.45
CA GLU A 1250 18.00 -1.39 8.31
C GLU A 1250 18.29 -0.61 7.03
N GLU A 1251 19.15 -1.16 6.17
CA GLU A 1251 19.36 -0.64 4.82
C GLU A 1251 18.12 -0.90 3.98
N ARG A 1252 17.58 0.16 3.37
CA ARG A 1252 16.35 0.16 2.58
C ARG A 1252 16.56 0.95 1.29
N ALA A 1253 15.68 0.76 0.32
CA ALA A 1253 15.76 1.52 -0.93
C ALA A 1253 15.66 3.02 -0.67
N ASP A 1254 16.43 3.79 -1.44
CA ASP A 1254 16.39 5.24 -1.42
C ASP A 1254 15.01 5.75 -1.83
N VAL A 1255 14.55 6.80 -1.14
CA VAL A 1255 13.29 7.48 -1.45
C VAL A 1255 13.58 8.68 -2.36
N LEU A 1256 12.83 8.78 -3.46
CA LEU A 1256 13.03 9.73 -4.57
C LEU A 1256 13.01 11.22 -4.16
#